data_AF-A0A1H7B8C9-F1
#
_entry.id   AF-A0A1H7B8C9-F1
#
_cell.length_a   1.000
_cell.length_b   1.000
_cell.length_c   1.000
_cell.angle_alpha   90.00
_cell.angle_beta   90.00
_cell.angle_gamma   90.00
#
_symmetry.space_group_name_H-M   'P 1'
#
loop_
_entity.id
_entity.type
_entity.pdbx_description
1 polymer ?
#
loop_
_entity_poly.entity_id
_entity_poly.type
_entity_poly.pdbx_seq_one_letter_code
_entity_poly.pdbx_strand_id
1 'polypeptide(L)'
;MEKFPVAMKFCHPWRSYQEEVLSELDQHLENGHLHLVAPPGSGKTVLGLEVMRRIGRRTLIVAPTIALREQWADRLTDLFLEGVRPDWLSSDLSSPAFLTVTTYQSLHALFKSGGEGQLLAAGFGTIVLDEAHHLRTSWWKTMMDIKEGLGNPAVVALTATPPYDESPAGWQRYVSLCGPIDLEIPVASLVKAGDLCPHQDYIRFTVPSAEELSEILAFRERTDEFLDELWEDGEFIRYLEQHRWIAHTEGHVEEILGLPAVFSAMLMVLKESGSEAYREALPLIGMPEETMPELDRNWMEELLTGILFRLGDEEEETVNRLRKRLSRIGAIHRRSVYLTSTPAISRALVQSQSKLKAVAETVRLEKEILGDRLRMVILTDYIRADDMPSVPGDERPLTRIGAVPVFEMLRRTMGDQVKPAILTGSIAVVPASAASRLEGAVPLPHDPSFVRIPVNDSNRQGMVAAVTELLEKGEIDVLTGTAALLGEGWDAPCVNSLIMASYVGSYMLSNQMRGRAIRRNPADRDKTASIWHLVTVDRDAKDGGDDWRSLVRRFRSLAGPGAERDIIETGIGRLAVGEPPFSREEIDRLDGEMERRARSRETLRERWMRAVDSGSRMVEEAVLPRRSVPRPFYLDNTLKGLLYVAGFTAIGAAWDAGGWIRQLTDTPFGESTLWGGLAGLAVAAPSFWRAGRLYMRHPSVESSLKEIAEALHTAMHRSGMLAGQTEEGAIRVTDDGQGYNTCWLTVGTTHEKTRFMNALAELLGPIENPRYLIVRRSRGFGKRLDIHAVPEELGRKKETAEMFLEEWKNRVGRAELIYTRTQEGRRQLLEARMRALSAAFVPEPGRISGWR
;
A
#
# COMPACT_ATOMS: atom_id res chain seq x y z
N MET A 1 21.81 -35.72 -18.04
CA MET A 1 20.64 -35.03 -18.63
C MET A 1 20.97 -33.56 -18.78
N GLU A 2 20.77 -33.00 -19.97
CA GLU A 2 21.09 -31.59 -20.29
C GLU A 2 19.84 -30.71 -20.47
N LYS A 3 18.70 -31.30 -20.84
CA LYS A 3 17.40 -30.62 -21.03
C LYS A 3 16.26 -31.48 -20.53
N PHE A 4 15.10 -30.87 -20.26
CA PHE A 4 13.86 -31.59 -19.94
C PHE A 4 13.42 -32.52 -21.09
N PRO A 5 12.68 -33.63 -20.80
CA PRO A 5 12.22 -34.54 -21.83
C PRO A 5 11.22 -33.88 -22.79
N VAL A 6 11.26 -34.22 -24.07
CA VAL A 6 10.29 -33.73 -25.08
C VAL A 6 8.86 -34.16 -24.76
N ALA A 7 8.70 -35.28 -24.05
CA ALA A 7 7.41 -35.79 -23.59
C ALA A 7 6.79 -34.96 -22.45
N MET A 8 7.57 -34.12 -21.75
CA MET A 8 7.04 -33.23 -20.72
C MET A 8 6.22 -32.13 -21.40
N LYS A 9 4.88 -32.24 -21.35
CA LYS A 9 3.96 -31.26 -21.95
C LYS A 9 2.72 -31.12 -21.10
N PHE A 10 2.23 -29.89 -20.97
CA PHE A 10 0.97 -29.65 -20.28
C PHE A 10 -0.19 -30.36 -21.01
N CYS A 11 -0.98 -31.14 -20.27
CA CYS A 11 -2.02 -32.01 -20.84
C CYS A 11 -3.36 -31.29 -21.12
N HIS A 12 -3.51 -30.02 -20.73
CA HIS A 12 -4.72 -29.23 -20.93
C HIS A 12 -4.47 -28.01 -21.82
N PRO A 13 -5.52 -27.41 -22.43
CA PRO A 13 -5.37 -26.13 -23.11
C PRO A 13 -4.97 -25.03 -22.12
N TRP A 14 -4.14 -24.10 -22.60
CA TRP A 14 -3.79 -22.90 -21.85
C TRP A 14 -4.99 -21.95 -21.78
N ARG A 15 -5.10 -21.21 -20.68
CA ARG A 15 -6.11 -20.16 -20.54
C ARG A 15 -5.64 -18.91 -21.30
N SER A 16 -6.55 -18.06 -21.77
CA SER A 16 -6.20 -16.89 -22.60
C SER A 16 -5.13 -15.98 -21.97
N TYR A 17 -5.25 -15.66 -20.68
CA TYR A 17 -4.25 -14.85 -19.98
C TYR A 17 -2.92 -15.59 -19.73
N GLN A 18 -2.93 -16.93 -19.70
CA GLN A 18 -1.71 -17.73 -19.62
C GLN A 18 -1.00 -17.77 -20.98
N GLU A 19 -1.76 -17.88 -22.07
CA GLU A 19 -1.23 -17.81 -23.44
C GLU A 19 -0.58 -16.46 -23.73
N GLU A 20 -1.20 -15.36 -23.28
CA GLU A 20 -0.65 -14.01 -23.37
C GLU A 20 0.69 -13.90 -22.62
N VAL A 21 0.75 -14.36 -21.36
CA VAL A 21 2.00 -14.42 -20.59
C VAL A 21 3.07 -15.27 -21.29
N LEU A 22 2.67 -16.39 -21.88
CA LEU A 22 3.59 -17.32 -22.54
C LEU A 22 4.04 -16.85 -23.92
N SER A 23 3.32 -15.96 -24.60
CA SER A 23 3.72 -15.42 -25.91
C SER A 23 4.76 -14.31 -25.77
N GLU A 24 4.72 -13.56 -24.67
CA GLU A 24 5.69 -12.50 -24.34
C GLU A 24 6.94 -13.03 -23.59
N LEU A 25 6.87 -14.27 -23.10
CA LEU A 25 7.89 -14.87 -22.24
C LEU A 25 9.32 -14.81 -22.82
N ASP A 26 9.48 -15.01 -24.14
CA ASP A 26 10.81 -15.01 -24.76
C ASP A 26 11.51 -13.64 -24.63
N GLN A 27 10.76 -12.53 -24.66
CA GLN A 27 11.30 -11.17 -24.46
C GLN A 27 11.73 -10.97 -23.01
N HIS A 28 10.93 -11.42 -22.06
CA HIS A 28 11.24 -11.29 -20.63
C HIS A 28 12.47 -12.11 -20.25
N LEU A 29 12.62 -13.32 -20.81
CA LEU A 29 13.74 -14.20 -20.52
C LEU A 29 15.09 -13.79 -21.16
N GLU A 30 15.15 -12.77 -22.02
CA GLU A 30 16.40 -12.30 -22.64
C GLU A 30 17.47 -11.89 -21.61
N ASN A 31 17.04 -11.30 -20.50
CA ASN A 31 17.92 -10.88 -19.40
C ASN A 31 18.15 -11.99 -18.36
N GLY A 32 17.62 -13.20 -18.60
CA GLY A 32 17.71 -14.34 -17.69
C GLY A 32 16.80 -14.24 -16.46
N HIS A 33 15.76 -13.43 -16.50
CA HIS A 33 14.91 -13.17 -15.34
C HIS A 33 13.43 -13.10 -15.72
N LEU A 34 12.55 -13.59 -14.84
CA LEU A 34 11.11 -13.45 -14.95
C LEU A 34 10.51 -13.26 -13.56
N HIS A 35 9.79 -12.18 -13.34
CA HIS A 35 9.01 -11.94 -12.14
C HIS A 35 7.53 -11.82 -12.51
N LEU A 36 6.78 -12.85 -12.16
CA LEU A 36 5.36 -12.95 -12.41
C LEU A 36 4.56 -12.72 -11.12
N VAL A 37 3.79 -11.64 -11.12
CA VAL A 37 2.75 -11.39 -10.11
C VAL A 37 1.45 -11.98 -10.62
N ALA A 38 0.88 -12.93 -9.88
CA ALA A 38 -0.36 -13.56 -10.30
C ALA A 38 -1.21 -13.98 -9.08
N PRO A 39 -2.50 -13.59 -9.06
CA PRO A 39 -3.42 -13.93 -7.98
C PRO A 39 -3.52 -15.43 -7.72
N PRO A 40 -3.98 -15.85 -6.53
CA PRO A 40 -4.37 -17.24 -6.30
C PRO A 40 -5.39 -17.71 -7.34
N GLY A 41 -5.29 -18.96 -7.80
CA GLY A 41 -6.18 -19.53 -8.83
C GLY A 41 -5.73 -19.34 -10.29
N SER A 42 -4.75 -18.45 -10.55
CA SER A 42 -4.17 -18.19 -11.90
C SER A 42 -3.39 -19.36 -12.51
N GLY A 43 -3.06 -20.37 -11.71
CA GLY A 43 -2.20 -21.47 -12.17
C GLY A 43 -0.70 -21.14 -12.17
N LYS A 44 -0.22 -20.26 -11.26
CA LYS A 44 1.20 -19.92 -11.07
C LYS A 44 2.17 -21.11 -11.18
N THR A 45 1.87 -22.20 -10.49
CA THR A 45 2.70 -23.42 -10.52
C THR A 45 2.79 -23.99 -11.93
N VAL A 46 1.67 -24.08 -12.65
CA VAL A 46 1.63 -24.63 -14.02
C VAL A 46 2.41 -23.73 -14.99
N LEU A 47 2.25 -22.41 -14.87
CA LEU A 47 3.05 -21.44 -15.62
C LEU A 47 4.55 -21.60 -15.32
N GLY A 48 4.93 -21.68 -14.04
CA GLY A 48 6.34 -21.85 -13.67
C GLY A 48 6.96 -23.17 -14.16
N LEU A 49 6.19 -24.27 -14.17
CA LEU A 49 6.61 -25.54 -14.76
C LEU A 49 6.85 -25.43 -16.28
N GLU A 50 6.02 -24.66 -16.99
CA GLU A 50 6.21 -24.40 -18.42
C GLU A 50 7.38 -23.45 -18.70
N VAL A 51 7.56 -22.41 -17.87
CA VAL A 51 8.70 -21.49 -17.97
C VAL A 51 10.02 -22.23 -17.78
N MET A 52 10.16 -23.06 -16.73
CA MET A 52 11.39 -23.83 -16.52
C MET A 52 11.66 -24.82 -17.67
N ARG A 53 10.60 -25.40 -18.24
CA ARG A 53 10.70 -26.31 -19.38
C ARG A 53 11.25 -25.59 -20.62
N ARG A 54 10.79 -24.36 -20.88
CA ARG A 54 11.26 -23.52 -21.99
C ARG A 54 12.70 -23.05 -21.81
N ILE A 55 13.09 -22.66 -20.59
CA ILE A 55 14.49 -22.34 -20.26
C ILE A 55 15.39 -23.57 -20.47
N GLY A 56 14.89 -24.76 -20.12
CA GLY A 56 15.52 -26.02 -20.49
C GLY A 56 16.82 -26.34 -19.75
N ARG A 57 17.05 -25.75 -18.57
CA ARG A 57 18.24 -25.95 -17.73
C ARG A 57 17.91 -26.72 -16.45
N ARG A 58 18.95 -27.22 -15.76
CA ARG A 58 18.82 -27.78 -14.40
C ARG A 58 18.15 -26.74 -13.49
N THR A 59 17.09 -27.13 -12.80
CA THR A 59 16.22 -26.21 -12.08
C THR A 59 16.15 -26.54 -10.60
N LEU A 60 16.31 -25.51 -9.76
CA LEU A 60 16.05 -25.56 -8.31
C LEU A 60 14.76 -24.78 -8.01
N ILE A 61 13.74 -25.45 -7.51
CA ILE A 61 12.49 -24.82 -7.05
C ILE A 61 12.53 -24.67 -5.54
N VAL A 62 12.24 -23.48 -5.04
CA VAL A 62 12.23 -23.16 -3.62
C VAL A 62 10.85 -22.68 -3.21
N ALA A 63 10.20 -23.42 -2.32
CA ALA A 63 8.88 -23.11 -1.77
C ALA A 63 8.96 -22.72 -0.28
N PRO A 64 7.95 -22.03 0.29
CA PRO A 64 7.99 -21.68 1.70
C PRO A 64 7.66 -22.84 2.64
N THR A 65 6.86 -23.81 2.20
CA THR A 65 6.42 -24.93 3.04
C THR A 65 6.58 -26.29 2.34
N ILE A 66 6.60 -27.35 3.14
CA ILE A 66 6.63 -28.75 2.65
C ILE A 66 5.39 -29.05 1.81
N ALA A 67 4.21 -28.55 2.20
CA ALA A 67 2.98 -28.76 1.44
C ALA A 67 3.06 -28.18 0.03
N LEU A 68 3.61 -26.97 -0.13
CA LEU A 68 3.81 -26.37 -1.44
C LEU A 68 4.90 -27.07 -2.25
N ARG A 69 5.97 -27.55 -1.60
CA ARG A 69 6.99 -28.40 -2.24
C ARG A 69 6.36 -29.65 -2.87
N GLU A 70 5.54 -30.39 -2.13
CA GLU A 70 4.84 -31.56 -2.69
C GLU A 70 3.87 -31.16 -3.80
N GLN A 71 3.14 -30.03 -3.65
CA GLN A 71 2.25 -29.53 -4.69
C GLN A 71 2.95 -29.29 -6.03
N TRP A 72 4.21 -28.83 -6.03
CA TRP A 72 5.01 -28.70 -7.26
C TRP A 72 5.33 -30.06 -7.89
N ALA A 73 5.74 -31.03 -7.06
CA ALA A 73 6.05 -32.39 -7.51
C ALA A 73 4.82 -33.10 -8.07
N ASP A 74 3.68 -33.00 -7.38
CA ASP A 74 2.42 -33.62 -7.77
C ASP A 74 1.89 -33.00 -9.07
N ARG A 75 1.86 -31.66 -9.17
CA ARG A 75 1.40 -30.98 -10.40
C ARG A 75 2.26 -31.28 -11.62
N LEU A 76 3.58 -31.39 -11.46
CA LEU A 76 4.45 -31.84 -12.54
C LEU A 76 4.08 -33.25 -12.98
N THR A 77 3.90 -34.15 -12.02
CA THR A 77 3.61 -35.56 -12.28
C THR A 77 2.25 -35.72 -12.97
N ASP A 78 1.21 -35.09 -12.42
CA ASP A 78 -0.17 -35.24 -12.88
C ASP A 78 -0.44 -34.51 -14.20
N LEU A 79 0.11 -33.30 -14.36
CA LEU A 79 -0.27 -32.41 -15.48
C LEU A 79 0.74 -32.39 -16.63
N PHE A 80 1.96 -32.89 -16.41
CA PHE A 80 3.01 -32.90 -17.44
C PHE A 80 3.59 -34.29 -17.75
N LEU A 81 3.40 -35.29 -16.88
CA LEU A 81 4.04 -36.61 -16.97
C LEU A 81 3.07 -37.80 -16.82
N GLU A 82 1.76 -37.57 -16.99
CA GLU A 82 0.74 -38.63 -16.98
C GLU A 82 0.74 -39.51 -15.71
N GLY A 83 1.13 -38.95 -14.56
CA GLY A 83 1.10 -39.63 -13.27
C GLY A 83 2.38 -40.41 -12.89
N VAL A 84 3.42 -40.40 -13.72
CA VAL A 84 4.68 -41.10 -13.43
C VAL A 84 5.72 -40.15 -12.85
N ARG A 85 6.13 -40.39 -11.59
CA ARG A 85 7.17 -39.61 -10.94
C ARG A 85 8.55 -39.96 -11.53
N PRO A 86 9.32 -39.00 -12.06
CA PRO A 86 10.57 -39.28 -12.75
C PRO A 86 11.77 -39.36 -11.81
N ASP A 87 12.78 -40.17 -12.17
CA ASP A 87 14.04 -40.30 -11.40
C ASP A 87 14.89 -39.02 -11.38
N TRP A 88 14.62 -38.08 -12.29
CA TRP A 88 15.30 -36.80 -12.38
C TRP A 88 14.66 -35.69 -11.50
N LEU A 89 13.62 -36.02 -10.73
CA LEU A 89 13.00 -35.17 -9.71
C LEU A 89 13.46 -35.60 -8.31
N SER A 90 14.07 -34.68 -7.55
CA SER A 90 14.48 -34.91 -6.16
C SER A 90 13.87 -33.88 -5.22
N SER A 91 13.59 -34.31 -3.98
CA SER A 91 13.22 -33.42 -2.87
C SER A 91 14.31 -33.39 -1.78
N ASP A 92 15.45 -34.04 -2.02
CA ASP A 92 16.57 -34.19 -1.10
C ASP A 92 17.75 -33.32 -1.57
N LEU A 93 18.21 -32.42 -0.70
CA LEU A 93 19.33 -31.52 -0.98
C LEU A 93 20.69 -32.23 -0.95
N SER A 94 20.79 -33.39 -0.29
CA SER A 94 22.03 -34.19 -0.25
C SER A 94 22.23 -35.03 -1.52
N SER A 95 21.16 -35.25 -2.28
CA SER A 95 21.17 -35.93 -3.57
C SER A 95 20.37 -35.12 -4.61
N PRO A 96 20.91 -33.96 -5.06
CA PRO A 96 20.24 -33.11 -6.03
C PRO A 96 20.14 -33.81 -7.39
N ALA A 97 18.99 -33.66 -8.05
CA ALA A 97 18.72 -34.21 -9.38
C ALA A 97 18.63 -33.09 -10.44
N PHE A 98 18.16 -33.41 -11.65
CA PHE A 98 18.02 -32.39 -12.70
C PHE A 98 16.99 -31.31 -12.32
N LEU A 99 15.91 -31.74 -11.66
CA LEU A 99 14.94 -30.88 -11.00
C LEU A 99 14.95 -31.19 -9.51
N THR A 100 15.24 -30.20 -8.68
CA THR A 100 15.18 -30.33 -7.23
C THR A 100 14.15 -29.35 -6.66
N VAL A 101 13.22 -29.84 -5.84
CA VAL A 101 12.21 -29.01 -5.17
C VAL A 101 12.47 -29.04 -3.67
N THR A 102 12.63 -27.88 -3.05
CA THR A 102 13.02 -27.75 -1.63
C THR A 102 12.28 -26.61 -0.94
N THR A 103 12.57 -26.38 0.34
CA THR A 103 12.04 -25.25 1.10
C THR A 103 13.11 -24.19 1.41
N TYR A 104 12.71 -22.92 1.58
CA TYR A 104 13.62 -21.85 2.02
C TYR A 104 14.32 -22.21 3.34
N GLN A 105 13.58 -22.81 4.29
CA GLN A 105 14.14 -23.22 5.58
C GLN A 105 15.19 -24.32 5.43
N SER A 106 14.93 -25.35 4.61
CA SER A 106 15.88 -26.44 4.36
C SER A 106 17.17 -25.93 3.72
N LEU A 107 17.06 -25.02 2.73
CA LEU A 107 18.24 -24.39 2.12
C LEU A 107 19.04 -23.56 3.12
N HIS A 108 18.35 -22.74 3.92
CA HIS A 108 19.00 -21.92 4.94
C HIS A 108 19.73 -22.76 5.99
N ALA A 109 19.14 -23.88 6.43
CA ALA A 109 19.77 -24.80 7.34
C ALA A 109 21.04 -25.43 6.73
N LEU A 110 20.97 -25.87 5.46
CA LEU A 110 22.10 -26.45 4.75
C LEU A 110 23.30 -25.49 4.67
N PHE A 111 23.06 -24.25 4.24
CA PHE A 111 24.09 -23.21 4.14
C PHE A 111 24.68 -22.84 5.50
N LYS A 112 23.87 -22.81 6.56
CA LYS A 112 24.37 -22.55 7.91
C LYS A 112 25.27 -23.68 8.43
N SER A 113 25.03 -24.91 7.99
CA SER A 113 25.86 -26.08 8.33
C SER A 113 27.11 -26.25 7.46
N GLY A 114 27.34 -25.41 6.45
CA GLY A 114 28.48 -25.57 5.51
C GLY A 114 28.32 -26.75 4.53
N GLY A 115 27.09 -27.24 4.33
CA GLY A 115 26.77 -28.41 3.51
C GLY A 115 26.46 -28.09 2.05
N GLU A 116 26.63 -26.84 1.61
CA GLU A 116 26.22 -26.36 0.29
C GLU A 116 27.04 -26.91 -0.88
N GLY A 117 28.20 -27.52 -0.62
CA GLY A 117 29.14 -27.96 -1.66
C GLY A 117 28.53 -28.88 -2.72
N GLN A 118 27.68 -29.83 -2.32
CA GLN A 118 26.99 -30.72 -3.25
C GLN A 118 25.93 -29.99 -4.09
N LEU A 119 25.23 -29.03 -3.48
CA LEU A 119 24.20 -28.23 -4.16
C LEU A 119 24.83 -27.30 -5.20
N LEU A 120 25.92 -26.61 -4.83
CA LEU A 120 26.64 -25.72 -5.73
C LEU A 120 27.31 -26.51 -6.88
N ALA A 121 27.87 -27.68 -6.57
CA ALA A 121 28.43 -28.58 -7.57
C ALA A 121 27.38 -29.15 -8.54
N ALA A 122 26.09 -29.18 -8.16
CA ALA A 122 25.02 -29.63 -9.05
C ALA A 122 24.79 -28.68 -10.24
N GLY A 123 25.25 -27.42 -10.16
CA GLY A 123 25.27 -26.48 -11.28
C GLY A 123 23.87 -26.14 -11.82
N PHE A 124 22.96 -25.74 -10.94
CA PHE A 124 21.62 -25.29 -11.35
C PHE A 124 21.72 -24.04 -12.22
N GLY A 125 21.12 -24.11 -13.41
CA GLY A 125 21.08 -23.00 -14.37
C GLY A 125 19.83 -22.13 -14.28
N THR A 126 18.84 -22.57 -13.47
CA THR A 126 17.58 -21.87 -13.20
C THR A 126 17.19 -22.02 -11.73
N ILE A 127 16.70 -20.95 -11.11
CA ILE A 127 16.07 -20.95 -9.79
C ILE A 127 14.63 -20.46 -9.93
N VAL A 128 13.68 -21.24 -9.42
CA VAL A 128 12.27 -20.83 -9.30
C VAL A 128 11.99 -20.51 -7.83
N LEU A 129 11.59 -19.27 -7.56
CA LEU A 129 11.25 -18.76 -6.24
C LEU A 129 9.73 -18.69 -6.13
N ASP A 130 9.13 -19.63 -5.41
CA ASP A 130 7.69 -19.61 -5.14
C ASP A 130 7.38 -18.76 -3.90
N GLU A 131 6.23 -18.09 -3.94
CA GLU A 131 5.82 -17.09 -2.96
C GLU A 131 6.97 -16.15 -2.56
N ALA A 132 7.61 -15.55 -3.58
CA ALA A 132 8.84 -14.79 -3.46
C ALA A 132 8.77 -13.64 -2.43
N HIS A 133 7.56 -13.19 -2.08
CA HIS A 133 7.32 -12.18 -1.04
C HIS A 133 7.88 -12.55 0.35
N HIS A 134 8.10 -13.85 0.63
CA HIS A 134 8.77 -14.32 1.85
C HIS A 134 10.24 -13.93 1.94
N LEU A 135 10.86 -13.53 0.83
CA LEU A 135 12.28 -13.17 0.72
C LEU A 135 12.59 -11.77 1.28
N ARG A 136 11.67 -11.16 2.03
CA ARG A 136 11.83 -9.82 2.62
C ARG A 136 12.80 -9.81 3.82
N THR A 137 12.67 -10.75 4.75
CA THR A 137 13.19 -10.56 6.13
C THR A 137 14.30 -11.53 6.51
N SER A 138 14.11 -12.84 6.30
CA SER A 138 15.01 -13.85 6.89
C SER A 138 15.91 -14.57 5.89
N TRP A 139 15.42 -14.82 4.67
CA TRP A 139 16.09 -15.69 3.70
C TRP A 139 16.78 -14.96 2.55
N TRP A 140 16.60 -13.65 2.43
CA TRP A 140 17.11 -12.84 1.32
C TRP A 140 18.63 -12.99 1.13
N LYS A 141 19.39 -12.92 2.23
CA LYS A 141 20.85 -12.97 2.21
C LYS A 141 21.33 -14.33 1.74
N THR A 142 20.79 -15.39 2.32
CA THR A 142 21.11 -16.76 1.90
C THR A 142 20.78 -17.00 0.43
N MET A 143 19.66 -16.48 -0.07
CA MET A 143 19.30 -16.65 -1.48
C MET A 143 20.20 -15.85 -2.42
N MET A 144 20.69 -14.68 -2.01
CA MET A 144 21.74 -13.95 -2.74
C MET A 144 23.04 -14.75 -2.78
N ASP A 145 23.48 -15.27 -1.63
CA ASP A 145 24.70 -16.09 -1.54
C ASP A 145 24.58 -17.35 -2.44
N ILE A 146 23.40 -17.99 -2.49
CA ILE A 146 23.09 -19.11 -3.39
C ILE A 146 23.19 -18.68 -4.87
N LYS A 147 22.56 -17.57 -5.23
CA LYS A 147 22.53 -17.05 -6.61
C LYS A 147 23.95 -16.74 -7.10
N GLU A 148 24.76 -16.10 -6.26
CA GLU A 148 26.16 -15.82 -6.55
C GLU A 148 27.00 -17.09 -6.64
N GLY A 149 26.85 -18.01 -5.68
CA GLY A 149 27.57 -19.30 -5.67
C GLY A 149 27.25 -20.21 -6.85
N LEU A 150 26.06 -20.11 -7.43
CA LEU A 150 25.63 -20.84 -8.64
C LEU A 150 26.04 -20.13 -9.95
N GLY A 151 26.70 -18.98 -9.89
CA GLY A 151 27.15 -18.25 -11.09
C GLY A 151 26.04 -17.45 -11.80
N ASN A 152 25.10 -16.87 -11.04
CA ASN A 152 23.96 -16.09 -11.54
C ASN A 152 23.06 -16.87 -12.52
N PRO A 153 22.35 -17.90 -12.03
CA PRO A 153 21.38 -18.65 -12.83
C PRO A 153 20.18 -17.78 -13.24
N ALA A 154 19.40 -18.27 -14.20
CA ALA A 154 18.15 -17.62 -14.55
C ALA A 154 17.17 -17.65 -13.37
N VAL A 155 16.50 -16.54 -13.05
CA VAL A 155 15.61 -16.45 -11.87
C VAL A 155 14.17 -16.29 -12.31
N VAL A 156 13.30 -17.18 -11.84
CA VAL A 156 11.84 -17.12 -12.04
C VAL A 156 11.18 -16.87 -10.68
N ALA A 157 10.76 -15.65 -10.41
CA ALA A 157 10.06 -15.27 -9.18
C ALA A 157 8.54 -15.29 -9.40
N LEU A 158 7.83 -16.06 -8.58
CA LEU A 158 6.38 -16.19 -8.61
C LEU A 158 5.79 -15.67 -7.31
N THR A 159 4.84 -14.75 -7.37
CA THR A 159 4.17 -14.23 -6.17
C THR A 159 2.73 -13.81 -6.44
N ALA A 160 1.86 -13.91 -5.44
CA ALA A 160 0.54 -13.26 -5.48
C ALA A 160 0.54 -11.83 -4.96
N THR A 161 1.55 -11.48 -4.16
CA THR A 161 1.57 -10.28 -3.32
C THR A 161 2.99 -9.76 -3.22
N PRO A 162 3.48 -9.04 -4.24
CA PRO A 162 4.73 -8.32 -4.08
C PRO A 162 4.61 -7.33 -2.90
N PRO A 163 5.71 -7.11 -2.15
CA PRO A 163 5.67 -6.37 -0.90
C PRO A 163 5.73 -4.86 -1.19
N TYR A 164 4.63 -4.30 -1.72
CA TYR A 164 4.50 -2.89 -2.07
C TYR A 164 4.54 -1.93 -0.88
N ASP A 165 4.31 -2.45 0.34
CA ASP A 165 4.27 -1.70 1.59
C ASP A 165 5.63 -1.64 2.32
N GLU A 166 6.72 -2.06 1.67
CA GLU A 166 8.06 -1.96 2.22
C GLU A 166 8.63 -0.55 2.19
N SER A 167 9.62 -0.33 3.06
CA SER A 167 10.54 0.78 2.87
C SER A 167 11.26 0.64 1.51
N PRO A 168 11.69 1.76 0.90
CA PRO A 168 12.45 1.73 -0.36
C PRO A 168 13.65 0.75 -0.33
N ALA A 169 14.36 0.67 0.81
CA ALA A 169 15.45 -0.28 1.01
C ALA A 169 15.01 -1.75 1.08
N GLY A 170 13.82 -2.03 1.63
CA GLY A 170 13.20 -3.36 1.61
C GLY A 170 12.83 -3.78 0.19
N TRP A 171 12.17 -2.89 -0.54
CA TRP A 171 11.81 -3.10 -1.95
C TRP A 171 13.04 -3.34 -2.84
N GLN A 172 14.09 -2.54 -2.68
CA GLN A 172 15.31 -2.68 -3.47
C GLN A 172 16.01 -4.03 -3.24
N ARG A 173 16.01 -4.54 -1.99
CA ARG A 173 16.54 -5.88 -1.68
C ARG A 173 15.72 -6.99 -2.32
N TYR A 174 14.40 -6.83 -2.36
CA TYR A 174 13.51 -7.77 -3.01
C TYR A 174 13.74 -7.80 -4.53
N VAL A 175 13.78 -6.63 -5.17
CA VAL A 175 14.00 -6.48 -6.62
C VAL A 175 15.41 -6.91 -7.03
N SER A 176 16.44 -6.75 -6.21
CA SER A 176 17.80 -7.21 -6.58
C SER A 176 17.90 -8.74 -6.65
N LEU A 177 17.12 -9.46 -5.86
CA LEU A 177 17.04 -10.91 -5.90
C LEU A 177 16.09 -11.38 -7.01
N CYS A 178 14.86 -10.88 -6.96
CA CYS A 178 13.72 -11.34 -7.76
C CYS A 178 13.53 -10.58 -9.07
N GLY A 179 14.40 -9.62 -9.40
CA GLY A 179 14.24 -8.69 -10.53
C GLY A 179 13.00 -7.77 -10.45
N PRO A 180 12.86 -6.82 -11.39
CA PRO A 180 11.66 -5.99 -11.49
C PRO A 180 10.43 -6.84 -11.81
N ILE A 181 9.22 -6.35 -11.57
CA ILE A 181 7.99 -7.08 -11.96
C ILE A 181 7.85 -6.98 -13.49
N ASP A 182 7.94 -8.12 -14.17
CA ASP A 182 7.84 -8.20 -15.63
C ASP A 182 6.39 -8.29 -16.09
N LEU A 183 5.61 -9.13 -15.40
CA LEU A 183 4.24 -9.46 -15.76
C LEU A 183 3.34 -9.50 -14.53
N GLU A 184 2.13 -8.95 -14.66
CA GLU A 184 1.09 -9.05 -13.64
C GLU A 184 -0.20 -9.57 -14.27
N ILE A 185 -0.73 -10.71 -13.77
CA ILE A 185 -2.04 -11.23 -14.17
C ILE A 185 -3.09 -10.56 -13.28
N PRO A 186 -3.99 -9.74 -13.83
CA PRO A 186 -4.93 -9.00 -13.02
C PRO A 186 -6.16 -9.86 -12.66
N VAL A 187 -6.73 -9.63 -11.47
CA VAL A 187 -7.90 -10.37 -10.96
C VAL A 187 -9.07 -10.35 -11.94
N ALA A 188 -9.28 -9.22 -12.63
CA ALA A 188 -10.28 -9.05 -13.68
C ALA A 188 -10.20 -10.13 -14.77
N SER A 189 -8.99 -10.44 -15.25
CA SER A 189 -8.77 -11.47 -16.28
C SER A 189 -9.15 -12.86 -15.80
N LEU A 190 -8.93 -13.18 -14.52
CA LEU A 190 -9.34 -14.46 -13.95
C LEU A 190 -10.86 -14.58 -13.79
N VAL A 191 -11.54 -13.49 -13.44
CA VAL A 191 -13.01 -13.46 -13.39
C VAL A 191 -13.58 -13.58 -14.80
N LYS A 192 -12.98 -12.88 -15.80
CA LYS A 192 -13.34 -13.00 -17.22
C LYS A 192 -13.26 -14.43 -17.74
N ALA A 193 -12.15 -15.11 -17.41
CA ALA A 193 -11.91 -16.49 -17.79
C ALA A 193 -12.78 -17.49 -17.01
N GLY A 194 -13.48 -17.04 -15.96
CA GLY A 194 -14.27 -17.89 -15.10
C GLY A 194 -13.45 -18.83 -14.22
N ASP A 195 -12.23 -18.43 -13.83
CA ASP A 195 -11.40 -19.15 -12.84
C ASP A 195 -11.64 -18.66 -11.42
N LEU A 196 -11.96 -17.38 -11.28
CA LEU A 196 -12.41 -16.77 -10.03
C LEU A 196 -13.88 -16.38 -10.14
N CYS A 197 -14.59 -16.46 -9.01
CA CYS A 197 -15.96 -16.00 -8.95
C CYS A 197 -16.03 -14.48 -8.74
N PRO A 198 -17.11 -13.82 -9.19
CA PRO A 198 -17.40 -12.44 -8.81
C PRO A 198 -17.44 -12.31 -7.28
N HIS A 199 -16.84 -11.24 -6.76
CA HIS A 199 -16.68 -11.06 -5.32
C HIS A 199 -16.68 -9.59 -4.91
N GLN A 200 -16.97 -9.31 -3.64
CA GLN A 200 -16.92 -7.95 -3.12
C GLN A 200 -16.41 -7.93 -1.68
N ASP A 201 -15.59 -6.92 -1.39
CA ASP A 201 -15.16 -6.59 -0.05
C ASP A 201 -16.17 -5.64 0.61
N TYR A 202 -16.54 -5.94 1.84
CA TYR A 202 -17.44 -5.15 2.68
C TYR A 202 -16.74 -4.83 4.00
N ILE A 203 -17.12 -3.71 4.61
CA ILE A 203 -16.59 -3.28 5.90
C ILE A 203 -17.72 -3.33 6.92
N ARG A 204 -17.44 -3.92 8.08
CA ARG A 204 -18.31 -3.83 9.25
C ARG A 204 -17.62 -2.98 10.30
N PHE A 205 -18.22 -1.84 10.60
CA PHE A 205 -17.67 -0.89 11.55
C PHE A 205 -18.07 -1.28 12.99
N THR A 206 -17.15 -1.08 13.93
CA THR A 206 -17.39 -1.19 15.36
C THR A 206 -16.80 -0.02 16.10
N VAL A 207 -17.28 0.23 17.32
CA VAL A 207 -16.68 1.18 18.24
C VAL A 207 -16.13 0.43 19.47
N PRO A 208 -15.10 0.96 20.15
CA PRO A 208 -14.58 0.35 21.37
C PRO A 208 -15.69 0.17 22.42
N SER A 209 -15.56 -0.85 23.26
CA SER A 209 -16.45 -1.02 24.41
C SER A 209 -16.31 0.16 25.37
N ALA A 210 -17.27 0.35 26.28
CA ALA A 210 -17.18 1.42 27.28
C ALA A 210 -15.94 1.30 28.18
N GLU A 211 -15.55 0.06 28.51
CA GLU A 211 -14.35 -0.24 29.30
C GLU A 211 -13.07 0.09 28.50
N GLU A 212 -12.98 -0.36 27.25
CA GLU A 212 -11.86 -0.08 26.34
C GLU A 212 -11.71 1.44 26.11
N LEU A 213 -12.82 2.14 25.87
CA LEU A 213 -12.82 3.59 25.68
C LEU A 213 -12.36 4.31 26.94
N SER A 214 -12.78 3.88 28.12
CA SER A 214 -12.34 4.47 29.39
C SER A 214 -10.82 4.35 29.58
N GLU A 215 -10.20 3.23 29.21
CA GLU A 215 -8.75 3.05 29.28
C GLU A 215 -8.00 3.96 28.28
N ILE A 216 -8.55 4.11 27.07
CA ILE A 216 -7.99 5.00 26.04
C ILE A 216 -8.06 6.46 26.49
N LEU A 217 -9.21 6.89 27.00
CA LEU A 217 -9.40 8.26 27.49
C LEU A 217 -8.51 8.55 28.70
N ALA A 218 -8.39 7.63 29.66
CA ALA A 218 -7.51 7.80 30.81
C ALA A 218 -6.01 7.83 30.44
N PHE A 219 -5.61 7.17 29.35
CA PHE A 219 -4.25 7.31 28.81
C PHE A 219 -4.03 8.68 28.16
N ARG A 220 -5.00 9.16 27.37
CA ARG A 220 -4.94 10.48 26.73
C ARG A 220 -4.90 11.60 27.77
N GLU A 221 -5.76 11.55 28.79
CA GLU A 221 -5.78 12.53 29.89
C GLU A 221 -4.42 12.63 30.60
N ARG A 222 -3.84 11.50 31.02
CA ARG A 222 -2.48 11.47 31.63
C ARG A 222 -1.38 11.98 30.70
N THR A 223 -1.58 11.84 29.39
CA THR A 223 -0.63 12.35 28.40
C THR A 223 -0.78 13.86 28.21
N ASP A 224 -2.00 14.36 28.26
CA ASP A 224 -2.32 15.78 28.16
C ASP A 224 -1.76 16.52 29.36
N GLU A 225 -2.02 16.01 30.57
CA GLU A 225 -1.41 16.50 31.81
C GLU A 225 0.12 16.53 31.73
N PHE A 226 0.73 15.46 31.18
CA PHE A 226 2.19 15.42 31.00
C PHE A 226 2.71 16.49 30.04
N LEU A 227 2.01 16.72 28.91
CA LEU A 227 2.40 17.72 27.93
C LEU A 227 2.22 19.13 28.49
N ASP A 228 1.13 19.40 29.20
CA ASP A 228 0.88 20.67 29.86
C ASP A 228 1.96 20.97 30.91
N GLU A 229 2.31 19.99 31.74
CA GLU A 229 3.43 20.10 32.70
C GLU A 229 4.80 20.28 31.99
N LEU A 230 4.98 19.70 30.81
CA LEU A 230 6.22 19.83 30.04
C LEU A 230 6.39 21.24 29.46
N TRP A 231 5.29 21.90 29.11
CA TRP A 231 5.31 23.30 28.65
C TRP A 231 5.73 24.27 29.75
N GLU A 232 5.39 23.98 30.99
CA GLU A 232 5.79 24.77 32.16
C GLU A 232 7.20 24.41 32.68
N ASP A 233 7.82 23.34 32.17
CA ASP A 233 9.14 22.87 32.57
C ASP A 233 10.26 23.71 31.92
N GLY A 234 10.64 24.79 32.61
CA GLY A 234 11.73 25.66 32.18
C GLY A 234 13.10 24.97 32.07
N GLU A 235 13.31 23.80 32.68
CA GLU A 235 14.55 23.03 32.50
C GLU A 235 14.55 22.27 31.18
N PHE A 236 13.39 21.79 30.72
CA PHE A 236 13.26 21.16 29.40
C PHE A 236 13.51 22.15 28.26
N ILE A 237 12.92 23.34 28.32
CA ILE A 237 13.14 24.38 27.31
C ILE A 237 14.62 24.79 27.27
N ARG A 238 15.25 24.99 28.44
CA ARG A 238 16.68 25.33 28.53
C ARG A 238 17.58 24.23 27.96
N TYR A 239 17.24 22.97 28.17
CA TYR A 239 17.94 21.84 27.57
C TYR A 239 17.88 21.91 26.03
N LEU A 240 16.71 22.22 25.44
CA LEU A 240 16.58 22.38 23.99
C LEU A 240 17.39 23.57 23.46
N GLU A 241 17.38 24.71 24.15
CA GLU A 241 18.15 25.91 23.77
C GLU A 241 19.66 25.62 23.73
N GLN A 242 20.16 24.85 24.69
CA GLN A 242 21.58 24.49 24.82
C GLN A 242 21.98 23.30 23.96
N HIS A 243 21.02 22.60 23.35
CA HIS A 243 21.32 21.44 22.53
C HIS A 243 22.21 21.83 21.35
N ARG A 244 23.25 21.03 21.08
CA ARG A 244 24.28 21.28 20.05
C ARG A 244 23.73 21.63 18.67
N TRP A 245 22.58 21.06 18.28
CA TRP A 245 21.96 21.35 16.97
C TRP A 245 21.32 22.74 16.91
N ILE A 246 20.87 23.28 18.03
CA ILE A 246 20.31 24.63 18.14
C ILE A 246 21.43 25.65 18.30
N ALA A 247 22.35 25.41 19.23
CA ALA A 247 23.48 26.32 19.48
C ALA A 247 24.46 26.43 18.28
N HIS A 248 24.68 25.33 17.54
CA HIS A 248 25.67 25.26 16.45
C HIS A 248 25.15 24.50 15.22
N THR A 249 24.03 24.96 14.65
CA THR A 249 23.35 24.27 13.52
C THR A 249 24.25 24.00 12.31
N GLU A 250 25.10 24.94 11.89
CA GLU A 250 25.99 24.75 10.72
C GLU A 250 26.99 23.60 10.88
N GLY A 251 27.43 23.34 12.12
CA GLY A 251 28.40 22.28 12.43
C GLY A 251 27.81 20.88 12.38
N HIS A 252 26.47 20.75 12.47
CA HIS A 252 25.77 19.48 12.64
C HIS A 252 24.78 19.16 11.51
N VAL A 253 24.89 19.81 10.35
CA VAL A 253 23.98 19.60 9.20
C VAL A 253 23.84 18.12 8.80
N GLU A 254 24.92 17.34 8.82
CA GLU A 254 24.87 15.91 8.46
C GLU A 254 24.06 15.07 9.46
N GLU A 255 24.22 15.34 10.76
CA GLU A 255 23.45 14.69 11.82
C GLU A 255 21.97 15.07 11.74
N ILE A 256 21.69 16.36 11.51
CA ILE A 256 20.34 16.90 11.35
C ILE A 256 19.66 16.29 10.11
N LEU A 257 20.38 16.12 8.99
CA LEU A 257 19.84 15.42 7.82
C LEU A 257 19.55 13.94 8.09
N GLY A 258 20.22 13.33 9.07
CA GLY A 258 19.86 12.00 9.56
C GLY A 258 18.51 11.97 10.28
N LEU A 259 18.16 13.02 11.02
CA LEU A 259 16.96 13.11 11.86
C LEU A 259 16.27 14.50 11.74
N PRO A 260 15.81 14.91 10.55
CA PRO A 260 15.33 16.27 10.34
C PRO A 260 13.99 16.52 11.03
N ALA A 261 13.19 15.47 11.24
CA ALA A 261 11.91 15.58 11.92
C ALA A 261 12.09 15.94 13.41
N VAL A 262 13.08 15.34 14.08
CA VAL A 262 13.44 15.68 15.47
C VAL A 262 13.87 17.14 15.56
N PHE A 263 14.74 17.59 14.66
CA PHE A 263 15.20 18.98 14.63
C PHE A 263 14.06 19.96 14.34
N SER A 264 13.16 19.63 13.40
CA SER A 264 11.96 20.43 13.12
C SER A 264 11.09 20.57 14.36
N ALA A 265 10.85 19.47 15.08
CA ALA A 265 10.07 19.49 16.30
C ALA A 265 10.74 20.30 17.43
N MET A 266 12.07 20.29 17.53
CA MET A 266 12.80 21.17 18.47
C MET A 266 12.52 22.65 18.18
N LEU A 267 12.60 23.08 16.92
CA LEU A 267 12.33 24.46 16.52
C LEU A 267 10.87 24.85 16.79
N MET A 268 9.93 23.93 16.55
CA MET A 268 8.51 24.14 16.85
C MET A 268 8.27 24.35 18.34
N VAL A 269 8.84 23.50 19.20
CA VAL A 269 8.71 23.64 20.65
C VAL A 269 9.30 24.95 21.14
N LEU A 270 10.50 25.32 20.67
CA LEU A 270 11.16 26.57 21.05
C LEU A 270 10.37 27.82 20.60
N LYS A 271 9.70 27.75 19.43
CA LYS A 271 8.82 28.84 18.97
C LYS A 271 7.58 28.95 19.85
N GLU A 272 6.90 27.83 20.10
CA GLU A 272 5.69 27.78 20.91
C GLU A 272 5.96 28.24 22.36
N SER A 273 7.16 27.93 22.89
CA SER A 273 7.59 28.36 24.23
C SER A 273 8.05 29.82 24.30
N GLY A 274 8.08 30.56 23.19
CA GLY A 274 8.52 31.95 23.14
C GLY A 274 10.03 32.16 23.25
N SER A 275 10.85 31.11 23.12
CA SER A 275 12.33 31.23 23.11
C SER A 275 12.81 31.91 21.83
N GLU A 276 13.87 32.72 21.87
CA GLU A 276 14.45 33.31 20.64
C GLU A 276 15.50 32.41 19.98
N ALA A 277 15.91 31.30 20.63
CA ALA A 277 17.00 30.44 20.16
C ALA A 277 16.73 29.82 18.78
N TYR A 278 15.46 29.54 18.44
CA TYR A 278 15.10 28.99 17.12
C TYR A 278 15.35 29.98 15.96
N ARG A 279 15.41 31.28 16.24
CA ARG A 279 15.61 32.33 15.21
C ARG A 279 17.01 32.31 14.62
N GLU A 280 18.02 31.86 15.36
CA GLU A 280 19.38 31.71 14.85
C GLU A 280 19.47 30.54 13.85
N ALA A 281 18.68 29.49 14.07
CA ALA A 281 18.63 28.31 13.20
C ALA A 281 17.78 28.53 11.92
N LEU A 282 16.74 29.37 11.97
CA LEU A 282 15.79 29.61 10.86
C LEU A 282 16.43 30.06 9.53
N PRO A 283 17.35 31.06 9.51
CA PRO A 283 18.01 31.50 8.28
C PRO A 283 18.86 30.40 7.63
N LEU A 284 19.46 29.52 8.44
CA LEU A 284 20.34 28.44 7.98
C LEU A 284 19.57 27.35 7.23
N ILE A 285 18.31 27.14 7.60
CA ILE A 285 17.38 26.20 6.95
C ILE A 285 16.48 26.84 5.90
N GLY A 286 16.64 28.15 5.62
CA GLY A 286 15.90 28.84 4.56
C GLY A 286 14.38 28.79 4.70
N MET A 287 13.86 28.69 5.93
CA MET A 287 12.44 28.55 6.20
C MET A 287 11.89 29.85 6.80
N PRO A 288 10.89 30.50 6.16
CA PRO A 288 10.18 31.61 6.78
C PRO A 288 9.39 31.12 8.01
N GLU A 289 9.40 31.90 9.08
CA GLU A 289 8.70 31.58 10.34
C GLU A 289 7.19 31.36 10.12
N GLU A 290 6.61 32.04 9.13
CA GLU A 290 5.20 31.95 8.74
C GLU A 290 4.83 30.63 8.06
N THR A 291 5.84 29.89 7.58
CA THR A 291 5.63 28.58 6.92
C THR A 291 5.80 27.41 7.87
N MET A 292 6.12 27.63 9.14
CA MET A 292 6.28 26.54 10.10
C MET A 292 4.93 25.92 10.47
N PRO A 293 4.80 24.58 10.43
CA PRO A 293 3.56 23.93 10.79
C PRO A 293 3.28 24.13 12.27
N GLU A 294 2.00 24.03 12.63
CA GLU A 294 1.57 24.00 14.01
C GLU A 294 2.12 22.73 14.68
N LEU A 295 2.57 22.88 15.92
CA LEU A 295 3.05 21.76 16.71
C LEU A 295 1.87 20.86 17.08
N ASP A 296 1.97 19.58 16.74
CA ASP A 296 0.98 18.57 17.09
C ASP A 296 1.61 17.44 17.91
N ARG A 297 0.78 16.47 18.30
CA ARG A 297 1.23 15.31 19.09
C ARG A 297 2.22 14.43 18.34
N ASN A 298 2.11 14.31 17.02
CA ASN A 298 3.02 13.49 16.22
C ASN A 298 4.42 14.10 16.23
N TRP A 299 4.51 15.42 16.12
CA TRP A 299 5.77 16.15 16.27
C TRP A 299 6.36 15.99 17.68
N MET A 300 5.52 16.04 18.72
CA MET A 300 5.97 15.79 20.10
C MET A 300 6.45 14.34 20.31
N GLU A 301 5.76 13.34 19.75
CA GLU A 301 6.20 11.93 19.77
C GLU A 301 7.58 11.78 19.12
N GLU A 302 7.79 12.41 17.96
CA GLU A 302 9.06 12.36 17.23
C GLU A 302 10.19 13.06 18.00
N LEU A 303 9.91 14.23 18.59
CA LEU A 303 10.86 14.95 19.44
C LEU A 303 11.30 14.12 20.64
N LEU A 304 10.34 13.65 21.44
CA LEU A 304 10.61 12.89 22.66
C LEU A 304 11.29 11.56 22.34
N THR A 305 10.89 10.89 21.26
CA THR A 305 11.58 9.67 20.79
C THR A 305 13.03 9.98 20.38
N GLY A 306 13.25 11.08 19.67
CA GLY A 306 14.57 11.55 19.28
C GLY A 306 15.49 11.77 20.48
N ILE A 307 15.03 12.61 21.42
CA ILE A 307 15.78 12.98 22.64
C ILE A 307 16.09 11.76 23.50
N LEU A 308 15.11 10.89 23.76
CA LEU A 308 15.29 9.77 24.68
C LEU A 308 16.17 8.65 24.13
N PHE A 309 16.22 8.45 22.79
CA PHE A 309 16.76 7.21 22.24
C PHE A 309 17.65 7.35 20.99
N ARG A 310 17.67 8.52 20.31
CA ARG A 310 18.37 8.69 19.02
C ARG A 310 19.49 9.72 19.06
N LEU A 311 19.40 10.76 19.89
CA LEU A 311 20.40 11.83 19.97
C LEU A 311 21.63 11.49 20.80
N GLY A 312 21.56 10.44 21.63
CA GLY A 312 22.67 9.99 22.46
C GLY A 312 22.75 10.67 23.83
N ASP A 313 21.77 11.48 24.20
CA ASP A 313 21.75 12.26 25.44
C ASP A 313 21.19 11.47 26.63
N GLU A 314 21.33 10.15 26.66
CA GLU A 314 20.66 9.28 27.65
C GLU A 314 21.15 9.50 29.10
N GLU A 315 22.33 10.10 29.26
CA GLU A 315 22.95 10.38 30.57
C GLU A 315 22.47 11.70 31.19
N GLU A 316 21.85 12.59 30.41
CA GLU A 316 21.34 13.87 30.89
C GLU A 316 20.23 13.68 31.94
N GLU A 317 20.28 14.48 33.01
CA GLU A 317 19.35 14.34 34.14
C GLU A 317 17.89 14.63 33.71
N THR A 318 17.70 15.66 32.89
CA THR A 318 16.39 16.02 32.31
C THR A 318 15.83 14.90 31.45
N VAL A 319 16.64 14.31 30.57
CA VAL A 319 16.26 13.18 29.71
C VAL A 319 15.85 11.97 30.55
N ASN A 320 16.62 11.67 31.61
CA ASN A 320 16.30 10.58 32.53
C ASN A 320 14.99 10.78 33.29
N ARG A 321 14.69 12.00 33.72
CA ARG A 321 13.42 12.37 34.37
C ARG A 321 12.24 12.22 33.41
N LEU A 322 12.35 12.72 32.18
CA LEU A 322 11.33 12.55 31.14
C LEU A 322 11.07 11.07 30.85
N ARG A 323 12.13 10.28 30.69
CA ARG A 323 12.02 8.82 30.48
C ARG A 323 11.25 8.13 31.61
N LYS A 324 11.53 8.47 32.87
CA LYS A 324 10.82 7.90 34.03
C LYS A 324 9.34 8.30 34.05
N ARG A 325 9.00 9.56 33.77
CA ARG A 325 7.62 10.06 33.72
C ARG A 325 6.82 9.35 32.61
N LEU A 326 7.33 9.34 31.39
CA LEU A 326 6.70 8.66 30.24
C LEU A 326 6.56 7.15 30.45
N SER A 327 7.53 6.50 31.12
CA SER A 327 7.43 5.08 31.47
C SER A 327 6.29 4.80 32.47
N ARG A 328 6.04 5.69 33.43
CA ARG A 328 4.92 5.55 34.39
C ARG A 328 3.55 5.70 33.71
N ILE A 329 3.46 6.58 32.72
CA ILE A 329 2.24 6.76 31.92
C ILE A 329 1.97 5.52 31.04
N GLY A 330 3.04 4.81 30.66
CA GLY A 330 2.98 3.70 29.70
C GLY A 330 3.19 4.15 28.25
N ALA A 331 3.68 5.36 28.04
CA ALA A 331 3.90 5.99 26.74
C ALA A 331 5.14 5.45 25.99
N ILE A 332 6.01 4.68 26.64
CA ILE A 332 7.23 4.14 26.01
C ILE A 332 7.04 2.68 25.62
N HIS A 333 7.28 2.37 24.34
CA HIS A 333 7.34 1.00 23.83
C HIS A 333 8.50 0.83 22.85
N ARG A 334 9.34 -0.21 23.04
CA ARG A 334 10.46 -0.56 22.14
C ARG A 334 11.37 0.64 21.74
N ARG A 335 11.71 1.51 22.70
CA ARG A 335 12.52 2.73 22.46
C ARG A 335 11.83 3.75 21.54
N SER A 336 10.51 3.86 21.62
CA SER A 336 9.72 4.91 20.97
C SER A 336 8.66 5.42 21.93
N VAL A 337 8.35 6.71 21.83
CA VAL A 337 7.33 7.41 22.62
C VAL A 337 6.04 7.48 21.82
N TYR A 338 4.94 7.21 22.48
CA TYR A 338 3.58 7.26 21.94
C TYR A 338 2.73 8.13 22.86
N LEU A 339 2.15 9.21 22.33
CA LEU A 339 1.31 10.17 23.02
C LEU A 339 -0.16 10.07 22.57
N THR A 340 -0.41 9.46 21.41
CA THR A 340 -1.74 9.34 20.81
C THR A 340 -2.33 7.94 21.02
N SER A 341 -1.63 6.91 20.55
CA SER A 341 -2.03 5.50 20.68
C SER A 341 -0.81 4.63 20.92
N THR A 342 -0.77 3.95 22.06
CA THR A 342 0.29 2.97 22.33
C THR A 342 0.03 1.68 21.55
N PRO A 343 1.06 0.85 21.29
CA PRO A 343 0.86 -0.48 20.71
C PRO A 343 -0.04 -1.41 21.55
N ALA A 344 -0.25 -1.11 22.84
CA ALA A 344 -1.22 -1.83 23.67
C ALA A 344 -2.66 -1.40 23.32
N ILE A 345 -2.92 -0.09 23.27
CA ILE A 345 -4.21 0.49 22.84
C ILE A 345 -4.56 0.05 21.42
N SER A 346 -3.60 0.17 20.49
CA SER A 346 -3.72 -0.32 19.12
C SER A 346 -4.19 -1.77 19.05
N ARG A 347 -3.56 -2.65 19.85
CA ARG A 347 -3.94 -4.06 19.93
C ARG A 347 -5.31 -4.27 20.58
N ALA A 348 -5.66 -3.48 21.59
CA ALA A 348 -6.99 -3.53 22.21
C ALA A 348 -8.10 -3.17 21.20
N LEU A 349 -7.91 -2.13 20.39
CA LEU A 349 -8.84 -1.77 19.31
C LEU A 349 -9.00 -2.90 18.28
N VAL A 350 -7.89 -3.47 17.82
CA VAL A 350 -7.91 -4.56 16.84
C VAL A 350 -8.58 -5.82 17.38
N GLN A 351 -8.41 -6.10 18.68
CA GLN A 351 -8.96 -7.27 19.37
C GLN A 351 -10.27 -6.98 20.13
N SER A 352 -10.87 -5.81 19.88
CA SER A 352 -12.01 -5.30 20.65
C SER A 352 -13.13 -6.31 20.73
N GLN A 353 -13.74 -6.42 21.92
CA GLN A 353 -14.88 -7.30 22.14
C GLN A 353 -16.06 -6.96 21.22
N SER A 354 -16.23 -5.69 20.84
CA SER A 354 -17.29 -5.25 19.93
C SER A 354 -17.28 -5.99 18.60
N LYS A 355 -16.10 -6.44 18.13
CA LYS A 355 -15.98 -7.25 16.91
C LYS A 355 -16.66 -8.60 17.02
N LEU A 356 -16.72 -9.24 18.19
CA LEU A 356 -17.43 -10.51 18.36
C LEU A 356 -18.92 -10.36 18.07
N LYS A 357 -19.54 -9.25 18.51
CA LYS A 357 -20.95 -8.95 18.22
C LYS A 357 -21.14 -8.70 16.72
N ALA A 358 -20.26 -7.92 16.11
CA ALA A 358 -20.27 -7.68 14.67
C ALA A 358 -20.11 -8.95 13.84
N VAL A 359 -19.30 -9.93 14.29
CA VAL A 359 -19.22 -11.26 13.65
C VAL A 359 -20.59 -11.93 13.66
N ALA A 360 -21.26 -12.01 14.81
CA ALA A 360 -22.58 -12.66 14.91
C ALA A 360 -23.64 -11.96 14.05
N GLU A 361 -23.63 -10.63 13.99
CA GLU A 361 -24.52 -9.84 13.12
C GLU A 361 -24.26 -10.10 11.63
N THR A 362 -22.99 -10.16 11.24
CA THR A 362 -22.59 -10.45 9.85
C THR A 362 -22.96 -11.87 9.44
N VAL A 363 -22.75 -12.85 10.34
CA VAL A 363 -23.17 -14.24 10.12
C VAL A 363 -24.69 -14.33 9.96
N ARG A 364 -25.46 -13.62 10.79
CA ARG A 364 -26.92 -13.57 10.68
C ARG A 364 -27.37 -13.00 9.33
N LEU A 365 -26.80 -11.87 8.92
CA LEU A 365 -27.07 -11.25 7.63
C LEU A 365 -26.81 -12.22 6.46
N GLU A 366 -25.66 -12.88 6.45
CA GLU A 366 -25.29 -13.82 5.38
C GLU A 366 -26.15 -15.09 5.41
N LYS A 367 -26.56 -15.57 6.60
CA LYS A 367 -27.50 -16.68 6.75
C LYS A 367 -28.89 -16.31 6.23
N GLU A 368 -29.36 -15.08 6.46
CA GLU A 368 -30.62 -14.57 5.88
C GLU A 368 -30.57 -14.52 4.34
N ILE A 369 -29.41 -14.17 3.77
CA ILE A 369 -29.22 -14.05 2.31
C ILE A 369 -29.10 -15.43 1.64
N LEU A 370 -28.28 -16.32 2.21
CA LEU A 370 -27.90 -17.58 1.57
C LEU A 370 -28.69 -18.81 2.07
N GLY A 371 -29.30 -18.74 3.25
CA GLY A 371 -30.00 -19.86 3.87
C GLY A 371 -29.09 -21.08 4.03
N ASP A 372 -29.53 -22.23 3.53
CA ASP A 372 -28.79 -23.49 3.58
C ASP A 372 -27.61 -23.56 2.60
N ARG A 373 -27.47 -22.58 1.71
CA ARG A 373 -26.31 -22.46 0.83
C ARG A 373 -25.12 -21.77 1.51
N LEU A 374 -25.27 -21.27 2.73
CA LEU A 374 -24.19 -20.57 3.43
C LEU A 374 -22.98 -21.50 3.64
N ARG A 375 -21.81 -21.08 3.14
CA ARG A 375 -20.52 -21.72 3.39
C ARG A 375 -19.55 -20.63 3.80
N MET A 376 -19.56 -20.31 5.08
CA MET A 376 -18.78 -19.20 5.62
C MET A 376 -17.53 -19.69 6.33
N VAL A 377 -16.45 -18.93 6.18
CA VAL A 377 -15.23 -19.09 6.97
C VAL A 377 -14.99 -17.85 7.79
N ILE A 378 -14.63 -18.02 9.06
CA ILE A 378 -14.22 -16.94 9.94
C ILE A 378 -12.77 -17.16 10.35
N LEU A 379 -11.91 -16.20 10.04
CA LEU A 379 -10.49 -16.27 10.35
C LEU A 379 -10.15 -15.40 11.55
N THR A 380 -9.41 -16.01 12.47
CA THR A 380 -8.90 -15.38 13.70
C THR A 380 -7.40 -15.64 13.86
N ASP A 381 -6.73 -14.85 14.69
CA ASP A 381 -5.30 -14.99 14.99
C ASP A 381 -5.02 -16.04 16.08
N TYR A 382 -5.97 -16.19 17.01
CA TYR A 382 -5.78 -16.96 18.23
C TYR A 382 -6.90 -17.96 18.46
N ILE A 383 -6.56 -19.13 18.98
CA ILE A 383 -7.55 -20.17 19.32
C ILE A 383 -8.35 -19.76 20.56
N ARG A 384 -7.63 -19.29 21.60
CA ARG A 384 -8.18 -18.97 22.94
C ARG A 384 -8.94 -20.14 23.59
N ALA A 385 -8.29 -21.30 23.61
CA ALA A 385 -8.86 -22.54 24.14
C ALA A 385 -9.36 -22.44 25.59
N ASP A 386 -8.72 -21.62 26.41
CA ASP A 386 -9.07 -21.42 27.83
C ASP A 386 -10.43 -20.73 28.05
N ASP A 387 -10.96 -20.09 27.00
CA ASP A 387 -12.28 -19.44 27.02
C ASP A 387 -13.41 -20.44 26.74
N MET A 388 -13.08 -21.73 26.46
CA MET A 388 -14.08 -22.78 26.29
C MET A 388 -14.78 -23.09 27.62
N PRO A 389 -16.11 -23.09 27.67
CA PRO A 389 -16.85 -23.47 28.87
C PRO A 389 -16.54 -24.91 29.30
N SER A 390 -16.44 -25.14 30.61
CA SER A 390 -16.15 -26.47 31.17
C SER A 390 -17.39 -27.15 31.77
N VAL A 391 -18.47 -26.40 32.02
CA VAL A 391 -19.71 -26.88 32.63
C VAL A 391 -20.93 -26.28 31.94
N PRO A 392 -22.08 -26.98 31.92
CA PRO A 392 -23.34 -26.41 31.43
C PRO A 392 -23.70 -25.12 32.17
N GLY A 393 -24.16 -24.09 31.44
CA GLY A 393 -24.54 -22.80 32.00
C GLY A 393 -23.39 -21.85 32.35
N ASP A 394 -22.14 -22.18 32.00
CA ASP A 394 -21.01 -21.24 32.10
C ASP A 394 -21.12 -20.14 31.04
N GLU A 395 -21.71 -19.02 31.43
CA GLU A 395 -21.92 -17.83 30.62
C GLU A 395 -20.88 -16.74 30.89
N ARG A 396 -19.65 -17.09 31.29
CA ARG A 396 -18.58 -16.10 31.48
C ARG A 396 -18.48 -15.16 30.26
N PRO A 397 -18.29 -13.85 30.48
CA PRO A 397 -18.20 -12.88 29.38
C PRO A 397 -17.04 -13.21 28.44
N LEU A 398 -17.33 -13.19 27.14
CA LEU A 398 -16.33 -13.39 26.09
C LEU A 398 -15.64 -12.05 25.82
N THR A 399 -14.51 -11.76 26.47
CA THR A 399 -13.89 -10.43 26.47
C THR A 399 -12.91 -10.15 25.33
N ARG A 400 -12.54 -11.19 24.56
CA ARG A 400 -11.50 -11.09 23.52
C ARG A 400 -11.82 -11.94 22.31
N ILE A 401 -11.33 -11.53 21.14
CA ILE A 401 -11.53 -12.29 19.90
C ILE A 401 -10.62 -13.52 19.80
N GLY A 402 -11.17 -14.61 19.27
CA GLY A 402 -10.47 -15.86 19.01
C GLY A 402 -11.42 -16.93 18.46
N ALA A 403 -10.88 -18.05 18.00
CA ALA A 403 -11.67 -19.11 17.38
C ALA A 403 -12.76 -19.66 18.32
N VAL A 404 -12.41 -19.91 19.58
CA VAL A 404 -13.36 -20.38 20.60
C VAL A 404 -14.36 -19.29 21.00
N PRO A 405 -13.96 -18.04 21.34
CA PRO A 405 -14.91 -16.96 21.59
C PRO A 405 -15.89 -16.69 20.44
N VAL A 406 -15.45 -16.77 19.18
CA VAL A 406 -16.34 -16.62 18.01
C VAL A 406 -17.36 -17.76 17.96
N PHE A 407 -16.91 -19.01 18.09
CA PHE A 407 -17.80 -20.18 18.11
C PHE A 407 -18.84 -20.06 19.24
N GLU A 408 -18.41 -19.72 20.45
CA GLU A 408 -19.31 -19.55 21.59
C GLU A 408 -20.28 -18.38 21.40
N MET A 409 -19.84 -17.26 20.79
CA MET A 409 -20.72 -16.15 20.46
C MET A 409 -21.84 -16.60 19.51
N LEU A 410 -21.51 -17.35 18.45
CA LEU A 410 -22.49 -17.87 17.51
C LEU A 410 -23.43 -18.89 18.18
N ARG A 411 -22.88 -19.84 18.94
CA ARG A 411 -23.66 -20.85 19.67
C ARG A 411 -24.66 -20.21 20.64
N ARG A 412 -24.20 -19.24 21.45
CA ARG A 412 -25.04 -18.57 22.47
C ARG A 412 -26.12 -17.66 21.88
N THR A 413 -25.83 -16.98 20.76
CA THR A 413 -26.74 -15.96 20.20
C THR A 413 -27.62 -16.46 19.06
N MET A 414 -27.23 -17.52 18.37
CA MET A 414 -27.94 -18.04 17.21
C MET A 414 -28.46 -19.47 17.41
N GLY A 415 -27.94 -20.21 18.40
CA GLY A 415 -28.38 -21.59 18.69
C GLY A 415 -28.36 -22.47 17.44
N ASP A 416 -29.48 -23.15 17.18
CA ASP A 416 -29.63 -24.07 16.03
C ASP A 416 -29.85 -23.35 14.68
N GLN A 417 -29.95 -22.02 14.64
CA GLN A 417 -30.14 -21.27 13.39
C GLN A 417 -28.92 -21.36 12.45
N VAL A 418 -27.75 -21.66 13.01
CA VAL A 418 -26.50 -21.87 12.27
C VAL A 418 -25.81 -23.11 12.82
N LYS A 419 -25.03 -23.77 11.96
CA LYS A 419 -24.20 -24.91 12.34
C LYS A 419 -22.74 -24.49 12.43
N PRO A 420 -22.26 -23.94 13.55
CA PRO A 420 -20.89 -23.47 13.69
C PRO A 420 -19.93 -24.64 13.96
N ALA A 421 -18.70 -24.52 13.50
CA ALA A 421 -17.61 -25.45 13.75
C ALA A 421 -16.29 -24.71 14.00
N ILE A 422 -15.34 -25.39 14.64
CA ILE A 422 -13.97 -24.92 14.83
C ILE A 422 -13.03 -25.89 14.13
N LEU A 423 -12.05 -25.35 13.39
CA LEU A 423 -10.89 -26.12 12.92
C LEU A 423 -9.61 -25.31 13.11
N THR A 424 -8.76 -25.77 14.02
CA THR A 424 -7.48 -25.17 14.35
C THR A 424 -6.41 -26.25 14.50
N GLY A 425 -5.14 -25.85 14.62
CA GLY A 425 -4.02 -26.80 14.68
C GLY A 425 -4.05 -27.76 15.88
N SER A 426 -4.85 -27.48 16.91
CA SER A 426 -4.95 -28.26 18.15
C SER A 426 -6.38 -28.60 18.58
N ILE A 427 -7.40 -27.95 18.01
CA ILE A 427 -8.81 -28.15 18.39
C ILE A 427 -9.67 -28.21 17.13
N ALA A 428 -10.48 -29.26 17.04
CA ALA A 428 -11.61 -29.38 16.11
C ALA A 428 -12.91 -29.56 16.90
N VAL A 429 -13.94 -28.80 16.54
CA VAL A 429 -15.29 -28.90 17.09
C VAL A 429 -16.27 -28.92 15.94
N VAL A 430 -17.19 -29.88 15.92
CA VAL A 430 -18.23 -29.99 14.88
C VAL A 430 -19.59 -30.31 15.51
N PRO A 431 -20.71 -30.03 14.82
CA PRO A 431 -22.02 -30.48 15.26
C PRO A 431 -22.06 -32.01 15.42
N ALA A 432 -22.71 -32.51 16.47
CA ALA A 432 -22.82 -33.94 16.75
C ALA A 432 -23.53 -34.71 15.62
N SER A 433 -24.45 -34.07 14.90
CA SER A 433 -25.11 -34.62 13.71
C SER A 433 -24.12 -34.91 12.56
N ALA A 434 -23.05 -34.12 12.46
CA ALA A 434 -22.00 -34.25 11.44
C ALA A 434 -20.85 -35.19 11.87
N ALA A 435 -20.82 -35.57 13.15
CA ALA A 435 -19.72 -36.32 13.76
C ALA A 435 -19.73 -37.83 13.47
N SER A 436 -20.81 -38.37 12.92
CA SER A 436 -20.97 -39.82 12.66
C SER A 436 -19.87 -40.43 11.78
N ARG A 437 -19.11 -39.60 11.07
CA ARG A 437 -18.00 -39.98 10.18
C ARG A 437 -16.61 -39.75 10.79
N LEU A 438 -16.50 -39.27 12.02
CA LEU A 438 -15.24 -38.88 12.66
C LEU A 438 -14.97 -39.73 13.90
N GLU A 439 -13.85 -40.47 13.91
CA GLU A 439 -13.43 -41.28 15.04
C GLU A 439 -12.91 -40.41 16.21
N GLY A 440 -13.19 -40.84 17.45
CA GLY A 440 -12.68 -40.17 18.66
C GLY A 440 -13.41 -38.89 19.06
N ALA A 441 -14.63 -38.67 18.55
CA ALA A 441 -15.49 -37.56 18.93
C ALA A 441 -15.99 -37.68 20.38
N VAL A 442 -15.77 -36.64 21.18
CA VAL A 442 -16.23 -36.54 22.57
C VAL A 442 -17.21 -35.37 22.69
N PRO A 443 -18.43 -35.55 23.21
CA PRO A 443 -19.38 -34.45 23.42
C PRO A 443 -18.76 -33.32 24.26
N LEU A 444 -19.09 -32.06 23.93
CA LEU A 444 -18.66 -30.94 24.77
C LEU A 444 -19.36 -31.00 26.15
N PRO A 445 -18.65 -30.71 27.25
CA PRO A 445 -19.22 -30.78 28.60
C PRO A 445 -20.43 -29.88 28.82
N HIS A 446 -20.45 -28.72 28.16
CA HIS A 446 -21.48 -27.69 28.31
C HIS A 446 -22.61 -27.77 27.28
N ASP A 447 -22.43 -28.49 26.18
CA ASP A 447 -23.41 -28.63 25.11
C ASP A 447 -23.20 -29.92 24.28
N PRO A 448 -23.99 -30.98 24.52
CA PRO A 448 -23.80 -32.26 23.83
C PRO A 448 -24.18 -32.23 22.34
N SER A 449 -24.76 -31.14 21.85
CA SER A 449 -25.08 -30.93 20.43
C SER A 449 -23.82 -30.75 19.58
N PHE A 450 -22.67 -30.56 20.22
CA PHE A 450 -21.36 -30.43 19.59
C PHE A 450 -20.40 -31.47 20.17
N VAL A 451 -19.47 -31.91 19.32
CA VAL A 451 -18.39 -32.81 19.73
C VAL A 451 -17.04 -32.15 19.49
N ARG A 452 -16.11 -32.41 20.39
CA ARG A 452 -14.69 -32.09 20.26
C ARG A 452 -13.93 -33.30 19.76
N ILE A 453 -13.00 -33.06 18.85
CA ILE A 453 -12.09 -34.07 18.33
C ILE A 453 -10.65 -33.59 18.57
N PRO A 454 -9.78 -34.40 19.18
CA PRO A 454 -8.38 -34.03 19.38
C PRO A 454 -7.64 -33.97 18.05
N VAL A 455 -6.95 -32.85 17.80
CA VAL A 455 -6.09 -32.67 16.62
C VAL A 455 -4.63 -32.76 17.03
N ASN A 456 -3.88 -33.64 16.37
CA ASN A 456 -2.44 -33.81 16.53
C ASN A 456 -1.75 -33.80 15.15
N ASP A 457 -0.42 -33.79 15.12
CA ASP A 457 0.32 -33.73 13.85
C ASP A 457 0.03 -34.92 12.93
N SER A 458 -0.28 -36.10 13.48
CA SER A 458 -0.53 -37.30 12.67
C SER A 458 -1.93 -37.35 12.04
N ASN A 459 -2.95 -36.74 12.66
CA ASN A 459 -4.33 -36.74 12.13
C ASN A 459 -4.75 -35.41 11.48
N ARG A 460 -3.92 -34.36 11.56
CA ARG A 460 -4.24 -33.00 11.09
C ARG A 460 -4.76 -32.96 9.65
N GLN A 461 -4.05 -33.59 8.71
CA GLN A 461 -4.43 -33.57 7.29
C GLN A 461 -5.77 -34.26 7.05
N GLY A 462 -5.99 -35.43 7.66
CA GLY A 462 -7.26 -36.15 7.59
C GLY A 462 -8.41 -35.34 8.20
N MET A 463 -8.16 -34.65 9.31
CA MET A 463 -9.16 -33.78 9.95
C MET A 463 -9.54 -32.59 9.07
N VAL A 464 -8.56 -31.93 8.45
CA VAL A 464 -8.81 -30.82 7.53
C VAL A 464 -9.65 -31.29 6.35
N ALA A 465 -9.31 -32.44 5.75
CA ALA A 465 -10.08 -33.00 4.64
C ALA A 465 -11.52 -33.33 5.06
N ALA A 466 -11.72 -34.00 6.19
CA ALA A 466 -13.03 -34.43 6.64
C ALA A 466 -13.94 -33.24 7.02
N VAL A 467 -13.43 -32.24 7.74
CA VAL A 467 -14.20 -31.03 8.07
C VAL A 467 -14.51 -30.21 6.81
N THR A 468 -13.61 -30.19 5.82
CA THR A 468 -13.86 -29.54 4.53
C THR A 468 -15.00 -30.23 3.78
N GLU A 469 -15.04 -31.57 3.79
CA GLU A 469 -16.13 -32.34 3.19
C GLU A 469 -17.49 -32.06 3.89
N LEU A 470 -17.49 -31.94 5.23
CA LEU A 470 -18.69 -31.57 6.00
C LEU A 470 -19.19 -30.17 5.66
N LEU A 471 -18.25 -29.22 5.48
CA LEU A 471 -18.57 -27.88 4.99
C LEU A 471 -19.18 -27.95 3.59
N GLU A 472 -18.55 -28.63 2.64
CA GLU A 472 -19.07 -28.77 1.27
C GLU A 472 -20.50 -29.33 1.24
N LYS A 473 -20.77 -30.35 2.04
CA LYS A 473 -22.10 -30.99 2.16
C LYS A 473 -23.15 -30.13 2.86
N GLY A 474 -22.77 -29.05 3.54
CA GLY A 474 -23.71 -28.20 4.32
C GLY A 474 -24.12 -28.79 5.66
N GLU A 475 -23.33 -29.74 6.16
CA GLU A 475 -23.44 -30.22 7.54
C GLU A 475 -22.86 -29.16 8.50
N ILE A 476 -22.00 -28.27 8.00
CA ILE A 476 -21.47 -27.08 8.67
C ILE A 476 -21.83 -25.85 7.82
N ASP A 477 -22.34 -24.80 8.46
CA ASP A 477 -22.62 -23.50 7.80
C ASP A 477 -21.43 -22.54 7.94
N VAL A 478 -20.81 -22.53 9.13
CA VAL A 478 -19.78 -21.56 9.52
C VAL A 478 -18.58 -22.28 10.12
N LEU A 479 -17.42 -22.18 9.47
CA LEU A 479 -16.16 -22.74 9.96
C LEU A 479 -15.27 -21.63 10.51
N THR A 480 -14.99 -21.67 11.81
CA THR A 480 -14.05 -20.75 12.45
C THR A 480 -12.68 -21.42 12.57
N GLY A 481 -11.62 -20.74 12.15
CA GLY A 481 -10.27 -21.27 12.30
C GLY A 481 -9.21 -20.20 12.46
N THR A 482 -7.97 -20.66 12.64
CA THR A 482 -6.81 -19.78 12.68
C THR A 482 -6.25 -19.58 11.28
N ALA A 483 -5.75 -18.37 11.01
CA ALA A 483 -5.12 -18.04 9.74
C ALA A 483 -3.90 -18.94 9.45
N ALA A 484 -3.24 -19.50 10.47
CA ALA A 484 -2.13 -20.43 10.27
C ALA A 484 -2.57 -21.79 9.69
N LEU A 485 -3.75 -22.30 10.04
CA LEU A 485 -4.22 -23.62 9.56
C LEU A 485 -5.09 -23.49 8.31
N LEU A 486 -6.09 -22.61 8.36
CA LEU A 486 -7.00 -22.40 7.23
C LEU A 486 -6.44 -21.40 6.22
N GLY A 487 -5.23 -20.90 6.45
CA GLY A 487 -4.59 -19.95 5.55
C GLY A 487 -3.46 -20.46 4.69
N GLU A 488 -2.83 -21.59 5.01
CA GLU A 488 -1.79 -22.19 4.17
C GLU A 488 -2.18 -23.63 3.76
N GLY A 489 -2.11 -23.96 2.46
CA GLY A 489 -2.40 -25.32 1.96
C GLY A 489 -3.86 -25.80 1.97
N TRP A 490 -4.82 -25.05 2.51
CA TRP A 490 -6.25 -25.44 2.56
C TRP A 490 -7.07 -25.01 1.33
N ASP A 491 -7.79 -25.92 0.67
CA ASP A 491 -8.63 -25.60 -0.50
C ASP A 491 -10.10 -26.00 -0.25
N ALA A 492 -11.00 -25.03 -0.33
CA ALA A 492 -12.43 -25.23 -0.17
C ALA A 492 -13.21 -24.30 -1.13
N PRO A 493 -13.35 -24.67 -2.42
CA PRO A 493 -14.02 -23.85 -3.42
C PRO A 493 -15.50 -23.58 -3.10
N CYS A 494 -16.12 -24.33 -2.19
CA CYS A 494 -17.51 -24.12 -1.76
C CYS A 494 -17.73 -22.81 -0.97
N VAL A 495 -16.67 -22.23 -0.37
CA VAL A 495 -16.75 -21.06 0.51
C VAL A 495 -17.29 -19.84 -0.24
N ASN A 496 -18.43 -19.29 0.18
CA ASN A 496 -19.10 -18.15 -0.47
C ASN A 496 -19.25 -16.91 0.42
N SER A 497 -18.74 -16.98 1.65
CA SER A 497 -18.55 -15.84 2.52
C SER A 497 -17.31 -16.00 3.40
N LEU A 498 -16.58 -14.93 3.63
CA LEU A 498 -15.37 -14.90 4.45
C LEU A 498 -15.42 -13.72 5.40
N ILE A 499 -15.20 -13.95 6.69
CA ILE A 499 -15.01 -12.90 7.68
C ILE A 499 -13.56 -12.89 8.16
N MET A 500 -12.88 -11.77 7.99
CA MET A 500 -11.58 -11.49 8.61
C MET A 500 -11.82 -10.79 9.94
N ALA A 501 -11.95 -11.58 11.01
CA ALA A 501 -12.42 -11.12 12.30
C ALA A 501 -11.34 -10.41 13.12
N SER A 502 -10.11 -10.93 13.10
CA SER A 502 -8.93 -10.29 13.71
C SER A 502 -7.79 -10.33 12.72
N TYR A 503 -7.08 -9.22 12.47
CA TYR A 503 -5.72 -9.36 11.93
C TYR A 503 -4.79 -8.17 12.16
N VAL A 504 -3.69 -8.45 12.87
CA VAL A 504 -2.48 -7.59 13.04
C VAL A 504 -1.34 -8.02 12.09
N GLY A 505 -1.49 -9.01 11.22
CA GLY A 505 -0.39 -9.42 10.36
C GLY A 505 -0.37 -8.77 8.97
N SER A 506 0.66 -9.14 8.20
CA SER A 506 1.04 -8.45 6.95
C SER A 506 -0.06 -8.48 5.89
N TYR A 507 -0.06 -7.41 5.07
CA TYR A 507 -0.76 -7.27 3.80
C TYR A 507 -0.90 -8.58 2.99
N MET A 508 0.17 -9.38 2.93
CA MET A 508 0.28 -10.58 2.11
C MET A 508 -0.71 -11.68 2.53
N LEU A 509 -0.87 -11.91 3.83
CA LEU A 509 -1.73 -12.98 4.32
C LEU A 509 -3.20 -12.72 3.97
N SER A 510 -3.66 -11.47 4.08
CA SER A 510 -5.05 -11.10 3.76
C SER A 510 -5.44 -11.41 2.31
N ASN A 511 -4.55 -11.11 1.34
CA ASN A 511 -4.80 -11.42 -0.06
C ASN A 511 -4.81 -12.93 -0.33
N GLN A 512 -3.94 -13.69 0.34
CA GLN A 512 -3.93 -15.16 0.25
C GLN A 512 -5.24 -15.75 0.79
N MET A 513 -5.73 -15.26 1.93
CA MET A 513 -7.00 -15.72 2.53
C MET A 513 -8.18 -15.41 1.61
N ARG A 514 -8.25 -14.16 1.10
CA ARG A 514 -9.29 -13.74 0.14
C ARG A 514 -9.30 -14.64 -1.09
N GLY A 515 -8.11 -14.94 -1.62
CA GLY A 515 -7.90 -15.81 -2.77
C GLY A 515 -8.44 -17.23 -2.63
N ARG A 516 -8.71 -17.72 -1.41
CA ARG A 516 -9.34 -19.03 -1.17
C ARG A 516 -10.86 -18.95 -1.32
N ALA A 517 -11.48 -17.91 -0.78
CA ALA A 517 -12.93 -17.72 -0.86
C ALA A 517 -13.42 -17.42 -2.28
N ILE A 518 -12.63 -16.69 -3.08
CA ILE A 518 -13.03 -16.23 -4.42
C ILE A 518 -12.81 -17.27 -5.53
N ARG A 519 -12.39 -18.49 -5.19
CA ARG A 519 -12.24 -19.58 -6.17
C ARG A 519 -13.59 -19.96 -6.77
N ARG A 520 -13.60 -20.31 -8.05
CA ARG A 520 -14.79 -20.90 -8.67
C ARG A 520 -15.13 -22.24 -8.03
N ASN A 521 -16.42 -22.46 -7.76
CA ASN A 521 -16.94 -23.77 -7.40
C ASN A 521 -17.46 -24.49 -8.66
N PRO A 522 -16.92 -25.67 -9.03
CA PRO A 522 -17.44 -26.44 -10.16
C PRO A 522 -18.91 -26.84 -9.98
N ALA A 523 -19.35 -27.07 -8.74
CA ALA A 523 -20.73 -27.44 -8.41
C ALA A 523 -21.70 -26.25 -8.41
N ASP A 524 -21.20 -25.01 -8.35
CA ASP A 524 -22.00 -23.78 -8.37
C ASP A 524 -21.33 -22.72 -9.26
N ARG A 525 -21.79 -22.65 -10.51
CA ARG A 525 -21.26 -21.70 -11.51
C ARG A 525 -21.67 -20.25 -11.22
N ASP A 526 -22.74 -20.05 -10.46
CA ASP A 526 -23.28 -18.73 -10.14
C ASP A 526 -22.80 -18.22 -8.78
N LYS A 527 -21.88 -18.96 -8.15
CA LYS A 527 -21.25 -18.58 -6.90
C LYS A 527 -20.75 -17.13 -6.97
N THR A 528 -21.06 -16.37 -5.94
CA THR A 528 -20.41 -15.11 -5.61
C THR A 528 -19.81 -15.19 -4.22
N ALA A 529 -18.79 -14.39 -3.94
CA ALA A 529 -18.15 -14.37 -2.63
C ALA A 529 -18.24 -12.99 -1.97
N SER A 530 -18.70 -12.95 -0.71
CA SER A 530 -18.61 -11.77 0.15
C SER A 530 -17.39 -11.87 1.05
N ILE A 531 -16.61 -10.80 1.16
CA ILE A 531 -15.45 -10.73 2.05
C ILE A 531 -15.65 -9.59 3.04
N TRP A 532 -15.87 -9.92 4.30
CA TRP A 532 -16.15 -8.96 5.36
C TRP A 532 -14.89 -8.64 6.16
N HIS A 533 -14.60 -7.35 6.28
CA HIS A 533 -13.50 -6.81 7.07
C HIS A 533 -14.07 -6.08 8.29
N LEU A 534 -13.63 -6.46 9.50
CA LEU A 534 -14.09 -5.80 10.72
C LEU A 534 -13.10 -4.74 11.16
N VAL A 535 -13.59 -3.55 11.48
CA VAL A 535 -12.76 -2.41 11.90
C VAL A 535 -13.36 -1.69 13.10
N THR A 536 -12.56 -1.54 14.14
CA THR A 536 -12.90 -0.71 15.30
C THR A 536 -12.39 0.71 15.06
N VAL A 537 -13.30 1.66 14.97
CA VAL A 537 -12.98 3.08 14.79
C VAL A 537 -12.96 3.78 16.14
N ASP A 538 -11.86 4.47 16.42
CA ASP A 538 -11.78 5.42 17.53
C ASP A 538 -12.37 6.76 17.07
N ARG A 539 -13.56 7.09 17.57
CA ARG A 539 -14.33 8.27 17.15
C ARG A 539 -13.73 9.59 17.64
N ASP A 540 -12.94 9.53 18.70
CA ASP A 540 -12.28 10.70 19.29
C ASP A 540 -10.90 10.95 18.64
N ALA A 541 -10.41 9.99 17.84
CA ALA A 541 -9.22 10.16 17.01
C ALA A 541 -9.57 10.80 15.66
N LYS A 542 -8.87 11.88 15.29
CA LYS A 542 -9.07 12.56 13.99
C LYS A 542 -8.78 11.65 12.80
N ASP A 543 -7.90 10.68 12.96
CA ASP A 543 -7.50 9.72 11.93
C ASP A 543 -8.29 8.40 11.96
N GLY A 544 -9.30 8.28 12.83
CA GLY A 544 -10.13 7.09 13.00
C GLY A 544 -9.46 5.93 13.76
N GLY A 545 -8.22 6.10 14.21
CA GLY A 545 -7.46 5.11 14.97
C GLY A 545 -6.69 4.08 14.14
N ASP A 546 -5.87 3.29 14.82
CA ASP A 546 -4.87 2.40 14.19
C ASP A 546 -5.48 1.26 13.37
N ASP A 547 -6.61 0.72 13.82
CA ASP A 547 -7.28 -0.39 13.13
C ASP A 547 -7.84 0.09 11.78
N TRP A 548 -8.39 1.31 11.72
CA TRP A 548 -8.78 1.97 10.47
C TRP A 548 -7.59 2.21 9.54
N ARG A 549 -6.49 2.80 10.03
CA ARG A 549 -5.29 3.00 9.21
C ARG A 549 -4.73 1.69 8.67
N SER A 550 -4.74 0.64 9.48
CA SER A 550 -4.34 -0.71 9.07
C SER A 550 -5.24 -1.25 7.96
N LEU A 551 -6.56 -1.07 8.06
CA LEU A 551 -7.52 -1.44 7.02
C LEU A 551 -7.27 -0.68 5.72
N VAL A 552 -7.15 0.65 5.75
CA VAL A 552 -6.91 1.49 4.57
C VAL A 552 -5.65 1.04 3.83
N ARG A 553 -4.57 0.76 4.57
CA ARG A 553 -3.32 0.24 3.99
C ARG A 553 -3.53 -1.10 3.29
N ARG A 554 -4.31 -2.03 3.87
CA ARG A 554 -4.62 -3.32 3.24
C ARG A 554 -5.35 -3.15 1.91
N PHE A 555 -6.31 -2.23 1.85
CA PHE A 555 -7.13 -2.01 0.66
C PHE A 555 -6.36 -1.46 -0.55
N ARG A 556 -5.14 -0.93 -0.39
CA ARG A 556 -4.32 -0.39 -1.49
C ARG A 556 -4.11 -1.35 -2.67
N SER A 557 -4.16 -2.66 -2.46
CA SER A 557 -4.05 -3.66 -3.53
C SER A 557 -5.28 -4.53 -3.76
N LEU A 558 -6.30 -4.42 -2.92
CA LEU A 558 -7.47 -5.27 -3.04
C LEU A 558 -8.35 -4.74 -4.17
N ALA A 559 -8.15 -5.30 -5.35
CA ALA A 559 -8.95 -4.98 -6.52
C ALA A 559 -10.37 -5.52 -6.37
N GLY A 560 -11.35 -4.69 -6.72
CA GLY A 560 -12.75 -5.08 -6.83
C GLY A 560 -13.58 -3.96 -7.45
N PRO A 561 -14.88 -4.18 -7.68
CA PRO A 561 -15.73 -3.18 -8.29
C PRO A 561 -15.89 -1.97 -7.37
N GLY A 562 -15.83 -0.78 -7.95
CA GLY A 562 -16.14 0.47 -7.27
C GLY A 562 -17.60 0.51 -6.81
N ALA A 563 -17.92 1.36 -5.85
CA ALA A 563 -19.27 1.51 -5.31
C ALA A 563 -20.19 2.26 -6.29
N GLU A 564 -19.64 3.29 -6.94
CA GLU A 564 -20.38 4.24 -7.77
C GLU A 564 -20.24 3.97 -9.27
N ARG A 565 -19.11 3.38 -9.68
CA ARG A 565 -18.77 3.13 -11.08
C ARG A 565 -18.56 1.63 -11.32
N ASP A 566 -18.93 1.16 -12.52
CA ASP A 566 -18.68 -0.22 -12.97
C ASP A 566 -17.26 -0.35 -13.53
N ILE A 567 -16.29 -0.01 -12.69
CA ILE A 567 -14.85 -0.09 -12.95
C ILE A 567 -14.23 -0.91 -11.81
N ILE A 568 -13.25 -1.75 -12.14
CA ILE A 568 -12.48 -2.48 -11.13
C ILE A 568 -11.31 -1.60 -10.72
N GLU A 569 -11.21 -1.28 -9.45
CA GLU A 569 -10.18 -0.38 -8.92
C GLU A 569 -9.65 -0.91 -7.58
N THR A 570 -8.46 -0.45 -7.17
CA THR A 570 -7.89 -0.73 -5.85
C THR A 570 -8.09 0.44 -4.88
N GLY A 571 -7.83 0.24 -3.59
CA GLY A 571 -7.94 1.27 -2.56
C GLY A 571 -9.27 1.28 -1.83
N ILE A 572 -9.29 1.92 -0.66
CA ILE A 572 -10.47 2.00 0.21
C ILE A 572 -11.56 2.90 -0.38
N GLY A 573 -11.16 3.91 -1.18
CA GLY A 573 -12.06 4.88 -1.81
C GLY A 573 -13.12 4.23 -2.69
N ARG A 574 -12.82 3.05 -3.27
CA ARG A 574 -13.75 2.27 -4.07
C ARG A 574 -15.02 1.86 -3.33
N LEU A 575 -14.99 1.84 -1.99
CA LEU A 575 -16.14 1.49 -1.19
C LEU A 575 -17.04 2.69 -0.85
N ALA A 576 -16.65 3.91 -1.23
CA ALA A 576 -17.35 5.17 -0.94
C ALA A 576 -17.63 5.38 0.57
N VAL A 577 -16.63 5.07 1.41
CA VAL A 577 -16.74 5.15 2.87
C VAL A 577 -16.40 6.52 3.47
N GLY A 578 -15.82 7.42 2.68
CA GLY A 578 -15.34 8.73 3.16
C GLY A 578 -14.06 8.65 3.98
N GLU A 579 -13.73 9.75 4.66
CA GLU A 579 -12.56 9.87 5.54
C GLU A 579 -13.00 10.16 7.00
N PRO A 580 -12.25 9.70 8.00
CA PRO A 580 -12.52 10.00 9.41
C PRO A 580 -12.34 11.51 9.72
N PRO A 581 -12.86 11.99 10.86
CA PRO A 581 -13.52 11.24 11.94
C PRO A 581 -14.95 10.83 11.58
N PHE A 582 -15.35 9.62 12.01
CA PHE A 582 -16.69 9.09 11.76
C PHE A 582 -17.62 9.30 12.96
N SER A 583 -18.76 9.92 12.73
CA SER A 583 -19.86 9.97 13.70
C SER A 583 -20.59 8.63 13.78
N ARG A 584 -21.40 8.45 14.83
CA ARG A 584 -22.20 7.23 15.00
C ARG A 584 -23.24 7.08 13.88
N GLU A 585 -23.88 8.18 13.50
CA GLU A 585 -24.87 8.20 12.41
C GLU A 585 -24.23 7.85 11.06
N GLU A 586 -23.00 8.32 10.81
CA GLU A 586 -22.26 7.95 9.60
C GLU A 586 -21.89 6.46 9.60
N ILE A 587 -21.42 5.92 10.73
CA ILE A 587 -21.14 4.49 10.88
C ILE A 587 -22.39 3.65 10.58
N ASP A 588 -23.52 3.98 11.19
CA ASP A 588 -24.78 3.25 10.99
C ASP A 588 -25.25 3.33 9.52
N ARG A 589 -25.10 4.49 8.88
CA ARG A 589 -25.38 4.67 7.45
C ARG A 589 -24.46 3.80 6.58
N LEU A 590 -23.15 3.82 6.85
CA LEU A 590 -22.15 3.06 6.09
C LEU A 590 -22.39 1.56 6.22
N ASP A 591 -22.63 1.05 7.43
CA ASP A 591 -22.98 -0.36 7.65
C ASP A 591 -24.27 -0.72 6.89
N GLY A 592 -25.31 0.10 6.96
CA GLY A 592 -26.55 -0.12 6.19
C GLY A 592 -26.32 -0.16 4.67
N GLU A 593 -25.42 0.67 4.14
CA GLU A 593 -25.03 0.59 2.73
C GLU A 593 -24.30 -0.70 2.38
N MET A 594 -23.37 -1.16 3.24
CA MET A 594 -22.65 -2.41 3.05
C MET A 594 -23.62 -3.60 3.07
N GLU A 595 -24.56 -3.63 4.02
CA GLU A 595 -25.60 -4.65 4.09
C GLU A 595 -26.48 -4.67 2.85
N ARG A 596 -26.94 -3.50 2.38
CA ARG A 596 -27.74 -3.39 1.15
C ARG A 596 -26.99 -3.96 -0.05
N ARG A 597 -25.70 -3.62 -0.19
CA ARG A 597 -24.85 -4.12 -1.29
C ARG A 597 -24.59 -5.63 -1.16
N ALA A 598 -24.46 -6.16 0.05
CA ALA A 598 -24.28 -7.60 0.30
C ALA A 598 -25.54 -8.41 -0.04
N ARG A 599 -26.74 -7.85 0.15
CA ARG A 599 -28.00 -8.49 -0.26
C ARG A 599 -28.13 -8.59 -1.79
N SER A 600 -27.50 -7.70 -2.55
CA SER A 600 -27.57 -7.66 -4.04
C SER A 600 -26.51 -8.51 -4.75
N ARG A 601 -26.41 -9.81 -4.42
CA ARG A 601 -25.41 -10.73 -5.01
C ARG A 601 -25.54 -10.94 -6.52
N GLU A 602 -26.76 -10.91 -7.07
CA GLU A 602 -26.98 -11.04 -8.51
C GLU A 602 -26.45 -9.82 -9.28
N THR A 603 -26.77 -8.62 -8.78
CA THR A 603 -26.25 -7.37 -9.32
C THR A 603 -24.72 -7.32 -9.25
N LEU A 604 -24.11 -7.86 -8.19
CA LEU A 604 -22.64 -7.94 -8.09
C LEU A 604 -22.03 -8.71 -9.28
N ARG A 605 -22.59 -9.86 -9.65
CA ARG A 605 -22.13 -10.63 -10.81
C ARG A 605 -22.24 -9.83 -12.10
N GLU A 606 -23.39 -9.21 -12.34
CA GLU A 606 -23.61 -8.38 -13.53
C GLU A 606 -22.63 -7.21 -13.61
N ARG A 607 -22.37 -6.53 -12.48
CA ARG A 607 -21.41 -5.43 -12.40
C ARG A 607 -20.00 -5.88 -12.71
N TRP A 608 -19.58 -7.05 -12.21
CA TRP A 608 -18.30 -7.64 -12.59
C TRP A 608 -18.22 -7.91 -14.09
N MET A 609 -19.24 -8.52 -14.68
CA MET A 609 -19.23 -8.80 -16.12
C MET A 609 -19.16 -7.52 -16.94
N ARG A 610 -19.97 -6.50 -16.61
CA ARG A 610 -19.89 -5.18 -17.27
C ARG A 610 -18.54 -4.50 -17.12
N ALA A 611 -17.95 -4.55 -15.92
CA ALA A 611 -16.65 -3.93 -15.65
C ALA A 611 -15.49 -4.65 -16.34
N VAL A 612 -15.54 -5.97 -16.46
CA VAL A 612 -14.53 -6.78 -17.14
C VAL A 612 -14.62 -6.66 -18.67
N ASP A 613 -15.82 -6.40 -19.19
CA ASP A 613 -16.05 -6.19 -20.63
C ASP A 613 -15.76 -4.76 -21.08
N SER A 614 -15.87 -3.77 -20.18
CA SER A 614 -15.61 -2.36 -20.49
C SER A 614 -14.12 -2.03 -20.64
N GLY A 615 -13.23 -2.85 -20.08
CA GLY A 615 -11.79 -2.66 -20.11
C GLY A 615 -11.00 -3.84 -20.68
N SER A 616 -9.78 -3.56 -21.14
CA SER A 616 -8.88 -4.56 -21.74
C SER A 616 -7.65 -4.86 -20.88
N ARG A 617 -7.24 -3.95 -19.99
CA ARG A 617 -6.02 -4.10 -19.17
C ARG A 617 -6.07 -3.29 -17.88
N MET A 618 -5.26 -3.68 -16.90
CA MET A 618 -4.99 -2.82 -15.74
C MET A 618 -4.10 -1.65 -16.16
N VAL A 619 -4.46 -0.46 -15.68
CA VAL A 619 -3.69 0.76 -15.82
C VAL A 619 -3.33 1.23 -14.41
N GLU A 620 -2.03 1.41 -14.14
CA GLU A 620 -1.55 2.02 -12.91
C GLU A 620 -1.71 3.54 -12.99
N GLU A 621 -2.26 4.15 -11.95
CA GLU A 621 -2.53 5.58 -11.86
C GLU A 621 -1.87 6.15 -10.59
N ALA A 622 -1.10 7.24 -10.74
CA ALA A 622 -0.66 8.03 -9.59
C ALA A 622 -1.81 8.93 -9.18
N VAL A 623 -2.31 8.76 -7.96
CA VAL A 623 -3.27 9.64 -7.34
C VAL A 623 -2.50 10.68 -6.54
N LEU A 624 -2.56 11.93 -7.00
CA LEU A 624 -1.82 13.03 -6.43
C LEU A 624 -2.78 14.01 -5.76
N PRO A 625 -2.59 14.33 -4.46
CA PRO A 625 -3.34 15.41 -3.84
C PRO A 625 -3.13 16.70 -4.62
N ARG A 626 -4.19 17.47 -4.88
CA ARG A 626 -4.12 18.74 -5.63
C ARG A 626 -3.16 19.77 -5.01
N ARG A 627 -2.83 19.62 -3.72
CA ARG A 627 -1.83 20.44 -3.01
C ARG A 627 -0.37 20.09 -3.36
N SER A 628 -0.09 18.85 -3.75
CA SER A 628 1.26 18.36 -4.11
C SER A 628 1.68 18.78 -5.52
N VAL A 629 0.70 19.14 -6.36
CA VAL A 629 0.98 19.67 -7.70
C VAL A 629 1.40 21.14 -7.56
N PRO A 630 2.50 21.58 -8.21
CA PRO A 630 2.92 22.97 -8.16
C PRO A 630 1.75 23.88 -8.53
N ARG A 631 1.30 24.71 -7.57
CA ARG A 631 0.26 25.71 -7.86
C ARG A 631 0.73 26.51 -9.07
N PRO A 632 -0.10 26.66 -10.12
CA PRO A 632 0.26 27.46 -11.27
C PRO A 632 0.74 28.83 -10.78
N PHE A 633 1.75 29.35 -11.47
CA PHE A 633 2.28 30.69 -11.24
C PHE A 633 1.11 31.65 -11.02
N TYR A 634 1.24 32.61 -10.09
CA TYR A 634 0.25 33.66 -9.83
C TYR A 634 -0.02 34.44 -11.14
N LEU A 635 -0.88 33.89 -11.99
CA LEU A 635 -1.31 34.49 -13.24
C LEU A 635 -2.31 35.58 -12.91
N ASP A 636 -3.07 35.47 -11.82
CA ASP A 636 -4.03 36.50 -11.43
C ASP A 636 -3.32 37.84 -11.19
N ASN A 637 -2.20 37.88 -10.47
CA ASN A 637 -1.50 39.14 -10.19
C ASN A 637 -0.67 39.66 -11.37
N THR A 638 -0.15 38.76 -12.23
CA THR A 638 0.61 39.14 -13.42
C THR A 638 -0.30 39.56 -14.58
N LEU A 639 -1.42 38.85 -14.77
CA LEU A 639 -2.48 39.19 -15.72
C LEU A 639 -3.19 40.46 -15.25
N LYS A 640 -3.52 40.61 -13.96
CA LYS A 640 -4.01 41.89 -13.40
C LYS A 640 -3.00 42.99 -13.62
N GLY A 641 -1.71 42.78 -13.34
CA GLY A 641 -0.65 43.76 -13.59
C GLY A 641 -0.54 44.17 -15.06
N LEU A 642 -0.57 43.21 -15.99
CA LEU A 642 -0.54 43.45 -17.44
C LEU A 642 -1.83 44.15 -17.92
N LEU A 643 -2.98 43.79 -17.37
CA LEU A 643 -4.27 44.44 -17.65
C LEU A 643 -4.31 45.85 -17.08
N TYR A 644 -3.72 46.09 -15.90
CA TYR A 644 -3.56 47.44 -15.32
C TYR A 644 -2.64 48.28 -16.20
N VAL A 645 -1.46 47.78 -16.57
CA VAL A 645 -0.54 48.48 -17.47
C VAL A 645 -1.21 48.75 -18.82
N ALA A 646 -1.89 47.77 -19.41
CA ALA A 646 -2.63 47.94 -20.66
C ALA A 646 -3.77 48.98 -20.52
N GLY A 647 -4.51 48.95 -19.43
CA GLY A 647 -5.58 49.89 -19.12
C GLY A 647 -5.06 51.33 -18.93
N PHE A 648 -4.03 51.52 -18.11
CA PHE A 648 -3.41 52.84 -17.91
C PHE A 648 -2.79 53.39 -19.20
N THR A 649 -2.14 52.53 -20.00
CA THR A 649 -1.56 52.92 -21.29
C THR A 649 -2.66 53.28 -22.29
N ALA A 650 -3.78 52.55 -22.32
CA ALA A 650 -4.92 52.87 -23.16
C ALA A 650 -5.58 54.20 -22.78
N ILE A 651 -5.77 54.44 -21.47
CA ILE A 651 -6.35 55.69 -20.97
C ILE A 651 -5.45 56.89 -21.27
N GLY A 652 -4.14 56.77 -21.01
CA GLY A 652 -3.18 57.84 -21.30
C GLY A 652 -3.11 58.17 -22.79
N ALA A 653 -2.97 57.15 -23.64
CA ALA A 653 -2.94 57.33 -25.10
C ALA A 653 -4.27 57.90 -25.64
N ALA A 654 -5.42 57.52 -25.06
CA ALA A 654 -6.71 58.07 -25.44
C ALA A 654 -6.88 59.54 -25.04
N TRP A 655 -6.36 59.91 -23.86
CA TRP A 655 -6.35 61.29 -23.38
C TRP A 655 -5.49 62.18 -24.27
N ASP A 656 -4.25 61.75 -24.55
CA ASP A 656 -3.33 62.50 -25.39
C ASP A 656 -3.86 62.62 -26.82
N ALA A 657 -4.26 61.50 -27.44
CA ALA A 657 -4.79 61.52 -28.81
C ALA A 657 -6.08 62.36 -28.93
N GLY A 658 -7.00 62.26 -27.96
CA GLY A 658 -8.23 63.06 -27.95
C GLY A 658 -7.95 64.56 -27.80
N GLY A 659 -6.95 64.93 -26.99
CA GLY A 659 -6.48 66.31 -26.83
C GLY A 659 -5.86 66.87 -28.12
N TRP A 660 -4.99 66.10 -28.76
CA TRP A 660 -4.36 66.47 -30.05
C TRP A 660 -5.39 66.65 -31.16
N ILE A 661 -6.35 65.74 -31.29
CA ILE A 661 -7.42 65.83 -32.30
C ILE A 661 -8.27 67.08 -32.05
N ARG A 662 -8.67 67.34 -30.80
CA ARG A 662 -9.44 68.54 -30.47
C ARG A 662 -8.70 69.84 -30.82
N GLN A 663 -7.38 69.86 -30.64
CA GLN A 663 -6.56 71.03 -30.95
C GLN A 663 -6.35 71.26 -32.46
N LEU A 664 -6.47 70.21 -33.28
CA LEU A 664 -6.22 70.25 -34.72
C LEU A 664 -7.50 70.43 -35.56
N THR A 665 -8.66 69.93 -35.10
CA THR A 665 -9.86 69.81 -35.96
C THR A 665 -11.13 70.50 -35.45
N ASP A 666 -11.09 71.21 -34.32
CA ASP A 666 -12.24 71.91 -33.70
C ASP A 666 -13.50 71.02 -33.54
N THR A 667 -13.26 69.72 -33.40
CA THR A 667 -14.30 68.68 -33.35
C THR A 667 -14.99 68.63 -31.97
N PRO A 668 -16.31 68.35 -31.91
CA PRO A 668 -17.06 68.22 -30.66
C PRO A 668 -16.44 67.20 -29.69
N PHE A 669 -16.63 67.43 -28.38
CA PHE A 669 -16.05 66.60 -27.32
C PHE A 669 -16.32 65.10 -27.52
N GLY A 670 -17.55 64.74 -27.92
CA GLY A 670 -17.95 63.35 -28.15
C GLY A 670 -17.12 62.62 -29.22
N GLU A 671 -16.92 63.25 -30.39
CA GLU A 671 -16.19 62.64 -31.51
C GLU A 671 -14.69 62.49 -31.22
N SER A 672 -14.09 63.52 -30.62
CA SER A 672 -12.67 63.47 -30.20
C SER A 672 -12.39 62.38 -29.16
N THR A 673 -13.34 62.08 -28.28
CA THR A 673 -13.22 61.02 -27.27
C THR A 673 -13.31 59.63 -27.90
N LEU A 674 -14.12 59.51 -28.96
CA LEU A 674 -14.30 58.26 -29.70
C LEU A 674 -13.02 57.88 -30.47
N TRP A 675 -12.40 58.85 -31.15
CA TRP A 675 -11.12 58.66 -31.84
C TRP A 675 -9.94 58.45 -30.87
N GLY A 676 -9.92 59.16 -29.75
CA GLY A 676 -8.96 58.92 -28.67
C GLY A 676 -9.07 57.50 -28.11
N GLY A 677 -10.29 57.03 -27.84
CA GLY A 677 -10.54 55.65 -27.38
C GLY A 677 -10.05 54.59 -28.36
N LEU A 678 -10.25 54.78 -29.67
CA LEU A 678 -9.74 53.88 -30.70
C LEU A 678 -8.20 53.84 -30.75
N ALA A 679 -7.54 54.99 -30.63
CA ALA A 679 -6.08 55.07 -30.57
C ALA A 679 -5.52 54.40 -29.30
N GLY A 680 -6.17 54.61 -28.15
CA GLY A 680 -5.81 53.94 -26.89
C GLY A 680 -5.92 52.42 -26.97
N LEU A 681 -6.98 51.90 -27.59
CA LEU A 681 -7.15 50.47 -27.84
C LEU A 681 -6.07 49.90 -28.77
N ALA A 682 -5.71 50.63 -29.84
CA ALA A 682 -4.67 50.21 -30.76
C ALA A 682 -3.28 50.11 -30.09
N VAL A 683 -2.94 51.07 -29.22
CA VAL A 683 -1.68 51.07 -28.47
C VAL A 683 -1.63 49.94 -27.43
N ALA A 684 -2.78 49.61 -26.80
CA ALA A 684 -2.85 48.54 -25.80
C ALA A 684 -2.97 47.12 -26.40
N ALA A 685 -3.33 47.00 -27.69
CA ALA A 685 -3.56 45.72 -28.36
C ALA A 685 -2.39 44.70 -28.23
N PRO A 686 -1.09 45.07 -28.34
CA PRO A 686 0.01 44.12 -28.17
C PRO A 686 0.09 43.53 -26.76
N SER A 687 -0.27 44.31 -25.74
CA SER A 687 -0.27 43.88 -24.33
C SER A 687 -1.45 42.96 -24.03
N PHE A 688 -2.66 43.28 -24.55
CA PHE A 688 -3.81 42.38 -24.50
C PHE A 688 -3.56 41.08 -25.27
N TRP A 689 -2.90 41.14 -26.42
CA TRP A 689 -2.52 39.96 -27.19
C TRP A 689 -1.50 39.09 -26.44
N ARG A 690 -0.50 39.68 -25.78
CA ARG A 690 0.44 38.94 -24.92
C ARG A 690 -0.26 38.32 -23.71
N ALA A 691 -1.17 39.05 -23.06
CA ALA A 691 -1.96 38.55 -21.93
C ALA A 691 -2.87 37.38 -22.36
N GLY A 692 -3.57 37.51 -23.49
CA GLY A 692 -4.38 36.45 -24.08
C GLY A 692 -3.55 35.25 -24.54
N ARG A 693 -2.36 35.47 -25.09
CA ARG A 693 -1.41 34.41 -25.47
C ARG A 693 -0.86 33.67 -24.25
N LEU A 694 -0.60 34.36 -23.14
CA LEU A 694 -0.20 33.76 -21.87
C LEU A 694 -1.34 32.93 -21.26
N TYR A 695 -2.57 33.45 -21.29
CA TYR A 695 -3.78 32.75 -20.85
C TYR A 695 -4.05 31.49 -21.68
N MET A 696 -3.87 31.55 -23.00
CA MET A 696 -4.07 30.40 -23.89
C MET A 696 -2.94 29.36 -23.85
N ARG A 697 -1.74 29.71 -23.38
CA ARG A 697 -0.58 28.79 -23.34
C ARG A 697 -0.40 28.05 -22.02
N HIS A 698 -1.04 28.47 -20.93
CA HIS A 698 -0.89 27.84 -19.62
C HIS A 698 -2.25 27.63 -18.93
N PRO A 699 -2.93 26.50 -19.20
CA PRO A 699 -4.16 26.10 -18.51
C PRO A 699 -3.86 25.38 -17.17
N SER A 700 -4.93 24.92 -16.50
CA SER A 700 -5.10 24.29 -15.17
C SER A 700 -3.90 23.59 -14.48
N VAL A 701 -4.08 23.27 -13.17
CA VAL A 701 -3.17 22.41 -12.39
C VAL A 701 -2.83 21.10 -13.14
N GLU A 702 -3.78 20.57 -13.90
CA GLU A 702 -3.60 19.39 -14.75
C GLU A 702 -2.57 19.62 -15.88
N SER A 703 -2.54 20.82 -16.48
CA SER A 703 -1.56 21.16 -17.52
C SER A 703 -0.14 21.22 -16.98
N SER A 704 0.05 21.79 -15.78
CA SER A 704 1.37 21.83 -15.13
C SER A 704 1.86 20.43 -14.74
N LEU A 705 0.96 19.58 -14.23
CA LEU A 705 1.28 18.18 -13.94
C LEU A 705 1.64 17.42 -15.22
N LYS A 706 0.90 17.64 -16.30
CA LYS A 706 1.17 17.05 -17.61
C LYS A 706 2.54 17.47 -18.15
N GLU A 707 2.89 18.75 -18.10
CA GLU A 707 4.19 19.27 -18.54
C GLU A 707 5.36 18.65 -17.75
N ILE A 708 5.21 18.50 -16.43
CA ILE A 708 6.23 17.86 -15.56
C ILE A 708 6.37 16.38 -15.91
N ALA A 709 5.25 15.67 -16.02
CA ALA A 709 5.21 14.26 -16.39
C ALA A 709 5.84 14.03 -17.78
N GLU A 710 5.57 14.90 -18.75
CA GLU A 710 6.16 14.83 -20.09
C GLU A 710 7.66 15.11 -20.10
N ALA A 711 8.12 16.07 -19.30
CA ALA A 711 9.56 16.33 -19.15
C ALA A 711 10.28 15.11 -18.57
N LEU A 712 9.68 14.48 -17.55
CA LEU A 712 10.21 13.26 -16.95
C LEU A 712 10.23 12.09 -17.94
N HIS A 713 9.12 11.82 -18.63
CA HIS A 713 9.02 10.74 -19.60
C HIS A 713 10.03 10.90 -20.74
N THR A 714 10.16 12.12 -21.27
CA THR A 714 11.12 12.42 -22.35
C THR A 714 12.56 12.21 -21.88
N ALA A 715 12.90 12.65 -20.67
CA ALA A 715 14.23 12.45 -20.09
C ALA A 715 14.57 10.97 -19.87
N MET A 716 13.60 10.16 -19.40
CA MET A 716 13.77 8.71 -19.22
C MET A 716 13.88 7.97 -20.55
N HIS A 717 13.18 8.40 -21.59
CA HIS A 717 13.32 7.84 -22.93
C HIS A 717 14.69 8.18 -23.55
N ARG A 718 15.12 9.44 -23.49
CA ARG A 718 16.43 9.88 -24.03
C ARG A 718 17.62 9.24 -23.33
N SER A 719 17.47 8.88 -22.05
CA SER A 719 18.50 8.16 -21.29
C SER A 719 18.51 6.65 -21.54
N GLY A 720 17.62 6.14 -22.40
CA GLY A 720 17.50 4.71 -22.73
C GLY A 720 16.85 3.87 -21.61
N MET A 721 16.15 4.51 -20.66
CA MET A 721 15.45 3.82 -19.57
C MET A 721 14.07 3.30 -19.99
N LEU A 722 13.50 3.90 -21.04
CA LEU A 722 12.27 3.48 -21.74
C LEU A 722 12.62 3.20 -23.20
N ALA A 723 12.18 2.07 -23.73
CA ALA A 723 12.48 1.60 -25.09
C ALA A 723 11.36 1.94 -26.10
N GLY A 724 10.12 2.14 -25.63
CA GLY A 724 8.98 2.49 -26.48
C GLY A 724 9.06 3.87 -27.11
N GLN A 725 8.55 4.05 -28.34
CA GLN A 725 8.56 5.35 -29.03
C GLN A 725 7.81 6.43 -28.23
N THR A 726 8.36 7.64 -28.19
CA THR A 726 7.64 8.84 -27.72
C THR A 726 6.49 9.17 -28.68
N GLU A 727 5.30 8.65 -28.39
CA GLU A 727 4.06 9.06 -29.04
C GLU A 727 3.48 10.32 -28.39
N GLU A 728 2.95 11.25 -29.20
CA GLU A 728 2.17 12.39 -28.70
C GLU A 728 0.93 11.89 -27.95
N GLY A 729 0.77 12.30 -26.68
CA GLY A 729 -0.36 11.86 -25.85
C GLY A 729 -0.12 10.57 -25.04
N ALA A 730 1.14 10.12 -24.92
CA ALA A 730 1.53 9.01 -24.05
C ALA A 730 1.14 9.21 -22.57
N ILE A 731 1.00 10.46 -22.11
CA ILE A 731 0.60 10.79 -20.74
C ILE A 731 -0.82 11.34 -20.72
N ARG A 732 -1.64 10.77 -19.84
CA ARG A 732 -2.98 11.30 -19.53
C ARG A 732 -3.02 11.79 -18.08
N VAL A 733 -3.68 12.93 -17.91
CA VAL A 733 -3.98 13.52 -16.60
C VAL A 733 -5.47 13.76 -16.54
N THR A 734 -6.13 13.35 -15.46
CA THR A 734 -7.56 13.62 -15.21
C THR A 734 -7.79 14.12 -13.79
N ASP A 735 -8.61 15.16 -13.61
CA ASP A 735 -9.16 15.55 -12.31
C ASP A 735 -10.27 14.56 -11.90
N ASP A 736 -10.16 14.00 -10.70
CA ASP A 736 -11.15 13.06 -10.16
C ASP A 736 -12.38 13.74 -9.56
N GLY A 737 -12.39 15.08 -9.48
CA GLY A 737 -13.47 15.88 -8.91
C GLY A 737 -13.52 15.86 -7.37
N GLN A 738 -12.72 15.03 -6.71
CA GLN A 738 -12.58 14.93 -5.25
C GLN A 738 -11.31 15.63 -4.73
N GLY A 739 -10.60 16.34 -5.59
CA GLY A 739 -9.41 17.10 -5.20
C GLY A 739 -8.11 16.32 -5.36
N TYR A 740 -8.10 15.25 -6.15
CA TYR A 740 -6.89 14.59 -6.60
C TYR A 740 -6.77 14.63 -8.13
N ASN A 741 -5.54 14.70 -8.61
CA ASN A 741 -5.26 14.51 -10.04
C ASN A 741 -4.67 13.11 -10.23
N THR A 742 -5.19 12.40 -11.22
CA THR A 742 -4.67 11.10 -11.65
C THR A 742 -3.77 11.29 -12.85
N CYS A 743 -2.56 10.72 -12.84
CA CYS A 743 -1.62 10.74 -13.96
C CYS A 743 -1.15 9.32 -14.28
N TRP A 744 -1.13 8.94 -15.56
CA TRP A 744 -0.62 7.63 -15.99
C TRP A 744 -0.05 7.65 -17.41
N LEU A 745 0.74 6.63 -17.69
CA LEU A 745 1.32 6.36 -19.00
C LEU A 745 0.44 5.36 -19.78
N THR A 746 0.01 5.72 -20.98
CA THR A 746 -0.91 4.92 -21.82
C THR A 746 -0.19 3.87 -22.67
N VAL A 747 1.09 4.07 -22.94
CA VAL A 747 1.94 3.22 -23.80
C VAL A 747 3.11 2.66 -23.00
N GLY A 748 3.77 1.63 -23.53
CA GLY A 748 4.88 0.93 -22.87
C GLY A 748 4.46 -0.33 -22.09
N THR A 749 5.46 -1.16 -21.82
CA THR A 749 5.37 -2.38 -21.00
C THR A 749 4.97 -2.06 -19.56
N THR A 750 4.47 -3.04 -18.80
CA THR A 750 4.15 -2.88 -17.38
C THR A 750 5.36 -2.35 -16.60
N HIS A 751 6.55 -2.90 -16.87
CA HIS A 751 7.80 -2.45 -16.28
C HIS A 751 8.13 -0.97 -16.55
N GLU A 752 7.98 -0.52 -17.80
CA GLU A 752 8.19 0.88 -18.19
C GLU A 752 7.22 1.83 -17.50
N LYS A 753 5.95 1.43 -17.42
CA LYS A 753 4.92 2.20 -16.70
C LYS A 753 5.28 2.32 -15.23
N THR A 754 5.55 1.21 -14.55
CA THR A 754 5.90 1.22 -13.12
C THR A 754 7.18 2.03 -12.85
N ARG A 755 8.20 1.95 -13.71
CA ARG A 755 9.40 2.82 -13.61
C ARG A 755 9.07 4.29 -13.70
N PHE A 756 8.28 4.68 -14.70
CA PHE A 756 7.83 6.06 -14.86
C PHE A 756 7.01 6.53 -13.64
N MET A 757 6.11 5.68 -13.14
CA MET A 757 5.30 5.97 -11.96
C MET A 757 6.14 6.10 -10.68
N ASN A 758 7.17 5.26 -10.49
CA ASN A 758 8.15 5.40 -9.40
C ASN A 758 8.85 6.76 -9.48
N ALA A 759 9.39 7.09 -10.66
CA ALA A 759 10.12 8.34 -10.86
C ALA A 759 9.23 9.57 -10.67
N LEU A 760 7.97 9.52 -11.13
CA LEU A 760 7.00 10.59 -10.94
C LEU A 760 6.63 10.77 -9.46
N ALA A 761 6.45 9.65 -8.74
CA ALA A 761 6.19 9.68 -7.31
C ALA A 761 7.38 10.25 -6.51
N GLU A 762 8.62 9.90 -6.85
CA GLU A 762 9.83 10.48 -6.24
C GLU A 762 9.96 11.98 -6.50
N LEU A 763 9.63 12.42 -7.72
CA LEU A 763 9.72 13.82 -8.14
C LEU A 763 8.70 14.73 -7.42
N LEU A 764 7.49 14.21 -7.19
CA LEU A 764 6.36 14.94 -6.60
C LEU A 764 6.18 14.65 -5.10
N GLY A 765 6.87 13.63 -4.58
CA GLY A 765 6.83 13.21 -3.20
C GLY A 765 7.70 14.08 -2.27
N PRO A 766 7.69 13.77 -0.97
CA PRO A 766 8.54 14.46 0.00
C PRO A 766 10.01 14.24 -0.32
N ILE A 767 10.83 15.28 -0.14
CA ILE A 767 12.26 15.22 -0.41
C ILE A 767 12.95 14.43 0.70
N GLU A 768 13.53 13.30 0.35
CA GLU A 768 14.36 12.51 1.25
C GLU A 768 15.84 12.87 1.10
N ASN A 769 16.66 12.02 0.47
CA ASN A 769 18.09 12.25 0.27
C ASN A 769 18.51 12.02 -1.20
N PRO A 770 17.91 12.75 -2.17
CA PRO A 770 18.24 12.60 -3.58
C PRO A 770 19.68 13.08 -3.84
N ARG A 771 20.34 12.52 -4.87
CA ARG A 771 21.68 12.95 -5.29
C ARG A 771 21.70 14.36 -5.91
N TYR A 772 20.58 14.73 -6.53
CA TYR A 772 20.41 16.01 -7.19
C TYR A 772 19.04 16.61 -6.87
N LEU A 773 18.98 17.93 -6.79
CA LEU A 773 17.76 18.71 -6.66
C LEU A 773 17.59 19.60 -7.88
N ILE A 774 16.35 19.77 -8.34
CA ILE A 774 15.96 20.82 -9.28
C ILE A 774 15.39 21.97 -8.49
N VAL A 775 16.04 23.13 -8.58
CA VAL A 775 15.67 24.33 -7.85
C VAL A 775 15.26 25.42 -8.81
N ARG A 776 14.03 25.92 -8.64
CA ARG A 776 13.48 27.02 -9.41
C ARG A 776 13.38 28.27 -8.54
N ARG A 777 14.04 29.35 -8.95
CA ARG A 777 14.00 30.66 -8.28
C ARG A 777 13.22 31.66 -9.11
N SER A 778 12.13 32.23 -8.58
CA SER A 778 11.47 33.38 -9.21
C SER A 778 12.30 34.66 -8.97
N ARG A 779 12.46 35.51 -9.99
CA ARG A 779 13.15 36.81 -9.91
C ARG A 779 12.15 38.01 -9.89
N GLY A 780 11.09 37.95 -9.07
CA GLY A 780 10.04 38.99 -9.02
C GLY A 780 9.42 39.22 -7.63
N PHE A 781 8.45 40.15 -7.54
CA PHE A 781 7.68 40.42 -6.32
C PHE A 781 6.90 39.16 -5.91
N GLY A 782 7.24 38.58 -4.75
CA GLY A 782 6.88 37.21 -4.37
C GLY A 782 8.01 36.23 -4.71
N LYS A 783 9.04 36.17 -3.84
CA LYS A 783 10.12 35.19 -3.93
C LYS A 783 9.51 33.79 -3.72
N ARG A 784 9.46 32.98 -4.78
CA ARG A 784 9.03 31.59 -4.73
C ARG A 784 10.21 30.72 -5.16
N LEU A 785 10.57 29.80 -4.29
CA LEU A 785 11.63 28.83 -4.49
C LEU A 785 10.95 27.45 -4.49
N ASP A 786 10.77 26.87 -5.68
CA ASP A 786 10.23 25.52 -5.82
C ASP A 786 11.41 24.54 -5.91
N ILE A 787 11.42 23.52 -5.07
CA ILE A 787 12.48 22.51 -5.02
C ILE A 787 11.84 21.15 -5.28
N HIS A 788 12.43 20.40 -6.20
CA HIS A 788 12.01 19.05 -6.56
C HIS A 788 13.19 18.08 -6.46
N ALA A 789 12.94 16.86 -6.00
CA ALA A 789 13.91 15.79 -6.06
C ALA A 789 14.13 15.35 -7.50
N VAL A 790 15.37 15.12 -7.92
CA VAL A 790 15.62 14.37 -9.15
C VAL A 790 15.45 12.88 -8.83
N PRO A 791 14.59 12.16 -9.56
CA PRO A 791 14.37 10.73 -9.32
C PRO A 791 15.67 9.93 -9.33
N GLU A 792 15.77 8.89 -8.51
CA GLU A 792 16.99 8.12 -8.29
C GLU A 792 17.55 7.60 -9.62
N GLU A 793 16.69 7.07 -10.50
CA GLU A 793 17.09 6.53 -11.80
C GLU A 793 17.84 7.56 -12.65
N LEU A 794 17.32 8.80 -12.71
CA LEU A 794 17.94 9.90 -13.44
C LEU A 794 19.11 10.54 -12.67
N GLY A 795 19.10 10.47 -11.34
CA GLY A 795 20.13 11.02 -10.46
C GLY A 795 21.38 10.14 -10.33
N ARG A 796 21.38 8.91 -10.85
CA ARG A 796 22.54 8.00 -10.76
C ARG A 796 23.79 8.54 -11.45
N LYS A 797 23.61 9.13 -12.63
CA LYS A 797 24.66 9.73 -13.47
C LYS A 797 24.43 11.23 -13.59
N LYS A 798 25.51 11.99 -13.73
CA LYS A 798 25.41 13.45 -13.88
C LYS A 798 24.75 13.81 -15.22
N GLU A 799 25.08 13.07 -16.26
CA GLU A 799 24.61 13.29 -17.62
C GLU A 799 23.08 13.14 -17.71
N THR A 800 22.51 12.12 -17.07
CA THR A 800 21.05 11.88 -17.07
C THR A 800 20.29 12.93 -16.27
N ALA A 801 20.87 13.44 -15.18
CA ALA A 801 20.28 14.53 -14.41
C ALA A 801 20.30 15.85 -15.19
N GLU A 802 21.36 16.11 -15.95
CA GLU A 802 21.46 17.27 -16.85
C GLU A 802 20.46 17.19 -18.02
N MET A 803 20.25 16.00 -18.59
CA MET A 803 19.20 15.78 -19.60
C MET A 803 17.80 16.11 -19.04
N PHE A 804 17.51 15.67 -17.81
CA PHE A 804 16.24 15.99 -17.17
C PHE A 804 16.08 17.50 -16.91
N LEU A 805 17.15 18.19 -16.52
CA LEU A 805 17.15 19.65 -16.39
C LEU A 805 16.87 20.35 -17.73
N GLU A 806 17.41 19.85 -18.84
CA GLU A 806 17.16 20.39 -20.17
C GLU A 806 15.68 20.27 -20.56
N GLU A 807 15.09 19.08 -20.40
CA GLU A 807 13.66 18.85 -20.66
C GLU A 807 12.77 19.69 -19.74
N TRP A 808 13.15 19.82 -18.47
CA TRP A 808 12.46 20.69 -17.52
C TRP A 808 12.47 22.15 -17.96
N LYS A 809 13.62 22.66 -18.43
CA LYS A 809 13.75 24.03 -18.95
C LYS A 809 12.90 24.28 -20.19
N ASN A 810 12.76 23.26 -21.04
CA ASN A 810 12.00 23.34 -22.27
C ASN A 810 10.48 23.35 -22.03
N ARG A 811 9.99 22.55 -21.08
CA ARG A 811 8.55 22.36 -20.84
C ARG A 811 7.99 23.16 -19.66
N VAL A 812 8.71 23.21 -18.53
CA VAL A 812 8.20 23.73 -17.25
C VAL A 812 8.75 25.14 -16.94
N GLY A 813 10.05 25.36 -17.19
CA GLY A 813 10.68 26.68 -17.05
C GLY A 813 12.08 26.66 -16.44
N ARG A 814 12.66 27.86 -16.24
CA ARG A 814 14.05 28.01 -15.77
C ARG A 814 14.26 27.37 -14.39
N ALA A 815 15.24 26.48 -14.31
CA ALA A 815 15.67 25.85 -13.06
C ALA A 815 17.19 25.59 -13.06
N GLU A 816 17.73 25.30 -11.89
CA GLU A 816 19.12 24.96 -11.62
C GLU A 816 19.20 23.55 -11.01
N LEU A 817 20.27 22.82 -11.34
CA LEU A 817 20.54 21.49 -10.81
C LEU A 817 21.59 21.58 -9.71
N ILE A 818 21.31 21.00 -8.54
CA ILE A 818 22.13 21.16 -7.35
C ILE A 818 22.55 19.79 -6.83
N TYR A 819 23.86 19.59 -6.68
CA TYR A 819 24.43 18.34 -6.19
C TYR A 819 24.48 18.33 -4.66
N THR A 820 23.74 17.41 -4.04
CA THR A 820 23.46 17.42 -2.59
C THR A 820 24.61 16.93 -1.73
N ARG A 821 25.69 16.39 -2.30
CA ARG A 821 26.83 15.85 -1.53
C ARG A 821 27.97 16.85 -1.25
N THR A 822 27.80 18.11 -1.67
CA THR A 822 28.69 19.20 -1.26
C THR A 822 28.17 19.84 0.03
N GLN A 823 29.01 20.56 0.77
CA GLN A 823 28.58 21.28 1.98
C GLN A 823 27.42 22.25 1.68
N GLU A 824 27.54 23.04 0.61
CA GLU A 824 26.48 23.94 0.15
C GLU A 824 25.24 23.17 -0.34
N GLY A 825 25.42 22.03 -1.02
CA GLY A 825 24.32 21.17 -1.45
C GLY A 825 23.57 20.52 -0.30
N ARG A 826 24.26 20.12 0.79
CA ARG A 826 23.66 19.58 2.01
C ARG A 826 22.82 20.64 2.72
N ARG A 827 23.29 21.89 2.78
CA ARG A 827 22.53 23.03 3.31
C ARG A 827 21.22 23.24 2.55
N GLN A 828 21.28 23.20 1.21
CA GLN A 828 20.08 23.36 0.38
C GLN A 828 19.15 22.14 0.42
N LEU A 829 19.71 20.92 0.58
CA LEU A 829 18.90 19.73 0.84
C LEU A 829 18.17 19.85 2.18
N LEU A 830 18.84 20.33 3.23
CA LEU A 830 18.19 20.56 4.51
C LEU A 830 17.05 21.57 4.36
N GLU A 831 17.28 22.71 3.69
CA GLU A 831 16.22 23.70 3.39
C GLU A 831 15.03 23.05 2.64
N ALA A 832 15.33 22.21 1.65
CA ALA A 832 14.30 21.51 0.88
C ALA A 832 13.50 20.52 1.73
N ARG A 833 14.17 19.73 2.59
CA ARG A 833 13.53 18.78 3.51
C ARG A 833 12.68 19.50 4.55
N MET A 834 13.18 20.58 5.14
CA MET A 834 12.43 21.35 6.15
C MET A 834 11.15 21.94 5.56
N ARG A 835 11.17 22.40 4.31
CA ARG A 835 9.95 22.85 3.60
C ARG A 835 9.03 21.72 3.16
N ALA A 836 9.57 20.56 2.81
CA ALA A 836 8.75 19.37 2.56
C ALA A 836 8.07 18.90 3.87
N LEU A 837 8.77 19.02 5.00
CA LEU A 837 8.28 18.75 6.35
C LEU A 837 7.32 19.83 6.86
N SER A 838 7.39 21.08 6.40
CA SER A 838 6.32 22.04 6.71
C SER A 838 5.00 21.71 6.00
N ALA A 839 5.07 20.84 5.00
CA ALA A 839 3.93 20.15 4.42
C ALA A 839 3.74 18.74 5.02
N ALA A 840 4.21 18.47 6.26
CA ALA A 840 4.43 17.16 6.93
C ALA A 840 3.31 16.12 6.87
N PHE A 841 2.10 16.48 6.44
CA PHE A 841 1.01 15.54 6.25
C PHE A 841 0.40 15.64 4.84
N VAL A 842 1.19 16.01 3.84
CA VAL A 842 0.83 15.73 2.45
C VAL A 842 0.74 14.21 2.34
N PRO A 843 -0.44 13.64 2.02
CA PRO A 843 -0.55 12.21 1.74
C PRO A 843 0.50 11.87 0.68
N GLU A 844 1.32 10.85 0.95
CA GLU A 844 2.23 10.34 -0.07
C GLU A 844 1.43 10.10 -1.36
N PRO A 845 1.97 10.45 -2.53
CA PRO A 845 1.37 10.09 -3.81
C PRO A 845 0.95 8.62 -3.80
N GLY A 846 -0.36 8.38 -3.83
CA GLY A 846 -0.92 7.04 -3.75
C GLY A 846 -0.83 6.36 -5.10
N ARG A 847 -0.65 5.04 -5.11
CA ARG A 847 -0.90 4.23 -6.30
C ARG A 847 -2.28 3.63 -6.21
N ILE A 848 -3.11 3.91 -7.21
CA ILE A 848 -4.33 3.16 -7.45
C ILE A 848 -4.17 2.50 -8.81
N SER A 849 -4.64 1.28 -8.92
CA SER A 849 -4.68 0.57 -10.20
C SER A 849 -6.14 0.41 -10.60
N GLY A 850 -6.47 0.70 -11.85
CA GLY A 850 -7.82 0.61 -12.40
C GLY A 850 -7.86 -0.25 -13.67
N TRP A 851 -8.89 -1.09 -13.81
CA TRP A 851 -9.16 -1.84 -15.03
C TRP A 851 -9.89 -0.95 -16.03
N ARG A 852 -9.27 -0.67 -17.17
CA ARG A 852 -9.82 0.25 -18.18
C ARG A 852 -9.68 -0.26 -19.61
#